data_AF-A0A098GGP1-F1
#
_entry.id   AF-A0A098GGP1-F1
#
_cell.length_a   1.000
_cell.length_b   1.000
_cell.length_c   1.000
_cell.angle_alpha   90.00
_cell.angle_beta   90.00
_cell.angle_gamma   90.00
#
_symmetry.space_group_name_H-M   'P 1'
#
loop_
_entity.id
_entity.type
_entity.pdbx_description
1 polymer ?
#
loop_
_entity_poly.entity_id
_entity_poly.type
_entity_poly.pdbx_seq_one_letter_code
_entity_poly.pdbx_strand_id
1 'polypeptide(L)'
;MGIVRIALIWVLSFFYAQGSIAAIDPVAWSLQPATGFSPIAPGGNSTVLYTLFNNLPFITTINTTFTKSPEWFFIQDSCNGAPLLPGGFCMIAITFLPQAEGTSFIQLTYGYHNNRIPLNPLFAVAQRVTPPTPNCISSPTVTLPLPTNVFQFSDNIVQYTFTNTCPTNASIGLVNVNATLGNTLLASNAQVTLTVGKDNCSNKTLSPFGSCTVSASVIPQTTGTLTVTAGTVSQGVPVSAATSAPVSANNYQHTVTFVNQCPFPVWYGVANDSPNKLDPTSPASPDDYLLNAQVPGQPPTTKSLTFPVEYIGEFFARTGCQTIGNQLFCQTAQCTPDAPPNGGRCLLNQEPSPPFTKIEMNFFNTAQGDGSFDGVYDISLIEGFNVPVEMKALGPQATVTPFPPANNTAFQCGGAGAPFQAANPPTPDAPLGSCPWVVTPPNNGVLAPQFFNFVTDGDEAAGQNNCSCTAANPVCGIAFKAADPQKGNLIMSCGQLLGTWALKTLCTQPFATTVTLTPNNDTRLRYNCDEDISTVPGTQPGYTAGTTLSDIYGCNFNPSIPTVLNSCYKSGVSNNLCCGAVDWNTTNPYVTAQDTQASDTNSDWGSPTSVSPIVPSPYETIVWYKNACPTAYSYPFDDHSGSFFCKQSPSGTNVKMNYQVVFCPGGLTGH
;
A
#
# COMPACT_ATOMS: atom_id res chain seq x y z
N MET A 1 -38.41 -62.70 37.32
CA MET A 1 -37.45 -61.61 37.64
C MET A 1 -36.11 -61.86 36.95
N GLY A 2 -36.02 -61.70 35.63
CA GLY A 2 -34.79 -62.05 34.88
C GLY A 2 -34.50 -61.22 33.62
N ILE A 3 -35.40 -60.33 33.19
CA ILE A 3 -35.24 -59.59 31.92
C ILE A 3 -35.07 -58.06 32.16
N VAL A 4 -35.31 -57.56 33.37
CA VAL A 4 -35.28 -56.11 33.66
C VAL A 4 -33.89 -55.61 34.13
N ARG A 5 -32.95 -56.50 34.46
CA ARG A 5 -31.60 -56.09 34.95
C ARG A 5 -30.51 -56.03 33.88
N ILE A 6 -30.72 -56.54 32.66
CA ILE A 6 -29.71 -56.51 31.59
C ILE A 6 -29.84 -55.23 30.73
N ALA A 7 -31.03 -54.64 30.65
CA ALA A 7 -31.25 -53.40 29.89
C ALA A 7 -30.61 -52.15 30.54
N LEU A 8 -30.48 -52.09 31.87
CA LEU A 8 -29.86 -50.93 32.54
C LEU A 8 -28.33 -50.89 32.42
N ILE A 9 -27.66 -52.04 32.29
CA ILE A 9 -26.19 -52.10 32.19
C ILE A 9 -25.72 -51.70 30.78
N TRP A 10 -26.51 -51.99 29.73
CA TRP A 10 -26.21 -51.54 28.36
C TRP A 10 -26.49 -50.06 28.11
N VAL A 11 -27.49 -49.47 28.79
CA VAL A 11 -27.77 -48.03 28.69
C VAL A 11 -26.73 -47.21 29.46
N LEU A 12 -26.25 -47.68 30.62
CA LEU A 12 -25.19 -46.98 31.37
C LEU A 12 -23.78 -47.15 30.77
N SER A 13 -23.54 -48.21 29.97
CA SER A 13 -22.25 -48.39 29.26
C SER A 13 -22.15 -47.56 27.98
N PHE A 14 -23.28 -47.14 27.39
CA PHE A 14 -23.30 -46.23 26.25
C PHE A 14 -22.98 -44.77 26.64
N PHE A 15 -23.09 -44.41 27.92
CA PHE A 15 -22.70 -43.09 28.44
C PHE A 15 -21.26 -43.03 28.97
N TYR A 16 -20.52 -44.15 29.00
CA TYR A 16 -19.12 -44.20 29.47
C TYR A 16 -18.09 -44.40 28.35
N ALA A 17 -18.52 -44.40 27.08
CA ALA A 17 -17.64 -44.49 25.91
C ALA A 17 -17.65 -43.23 25.02
N GLN A 18 -18.17 -42.11 25.52
CA GLN A 18 -17.79 -40.81 25.00
C GLN A 18 -16.55 -40.39 25.78
N GLY A 19 -15.38 -40.63 25.20
CA GLY A 19 -14.17 -39.92 25.61
C GLY A 19 -14.52 -38.46 25.76
N SER A 20 -14.11 -37.85 26.86
CA SER A 20 -14.30 -36.45 27.19
C SER A 20 -14.14 -35.61 25.91
N ILE A 21 -15.25 -35.21 25.31
CA ILE A 21 -15.23 -34.19 24.27
C ILE A 21 -14.86 -32.95 25.07
N ALA A 22 -13.56 -32.63 25.09
CA ALA A 22 -13.10 -31.35 25.61
C ALA A 22 -14.02 -30.31 24.98
N ALA A 23 -14.72 -29.54 25.83
CA ALA A 23 -15.57 -28.46 25.36
C ALA A 23 -14.68 -27.60 24.45
N ILE A 24 -14.94 -27.64 23.14
CA ILE A 24 -14.24 -26.81 22.18
C ILE A 24 -14.59 -25.38 22.58
N ASP A 25 -13.58 -24.59 22.92
CA ASP A 25 -13.76 -23.19 23.28
C ASP A 25 -14.54 -22.52 22.12
N PRO A 26 -15.76 -21.99 22.38
CA PRO A 26 -16.61 -21.42 21.33
C PRO A 26 -15.92 -20.34 20.51
N VAL A 27 -15.02 -19.59 21.16
CA VAL A 27 -14.05 -18.75 20.48
C VAL A 27 -12.68 -19.07 21.07
N ALA A 28 -11.93 -19.93 20.39
CA ALA A 28 -10.58 -20.32 20.81
C ALA A 28 -9.58 -19.19 20.57
N TRP A 29 -8.45 -19.26 21.27
CA TRP A 29 -7.36 -18.31 21.06
C TRP A 29 -6.01 -19.01 21.08
N SER A 30 -5.04 -18.43 20.40
CA SER A 30 -3.62 -18.79 20.50
C SER A 30 -2.79 -17.54 20.78
N LEU A 31 -1.59 -17.74 21.33
CA LEU A 31 -0.61 -16.70 21.58
C LEU A 31 0.74 -17.12 21.01
N GLN A 32 1.37 -16.23 20.26
CA GLN A 32 2.71 -16.45 19.70
C GLN A 32 3.62 -15.25 20.01
N PRO A 33 4.80 -15.46 20.61
CA PRO A 33 5.27 -16.71 21.21
C PRO A 33 4.39 -17.17 22.37
N ALA A 34 4.21 -18.49 22.56
CA ALA A 34 3.39 -19.03 23.65
C ALA A 34 3.91 -18.65 25.05
N THR A 35 5.19 -18.25 25.15
CA THR A 35 5.83 -17.74 26.36
C THR A 35 5.48 -16.29 26.68
N GLY A 36 4.77 -15.58 25.81
CA GLY A 36 4.54 -14.14 25.92
C GLY A 36 5.75 -13.30 25.49
N PHE A 37 5.90 -12.12 26.10
CA PHE A 37 6.98 -11.19 25.76
C PHE A 37 8.34 -11.74 26.14
N SER A 38 9.29 -11.62 25.22
CA SER A 38 10.71 -11.81 25.54
C SER A 38 11.20 -10.61 26.36
N PRO A 39 12.01 -10.83 27.42
CA PRO A 39 12.66 -9.73 28.13
C PRO A 39 13.53 -8.89 27.20
N ILE A 40 13.45 -7.58 27.31
CA ILE A 40 14.20 -6.64 26.46
C ILE A 40 14.83 -5.51 27.29
N ALA A 41 15.84 -4.85 26.74
CA ALA A 41 16.34 -3.59 27.30
C ALA A 41 15.39 -2.44 26.94
N PRO A 42 15.39 -1.33 27.72
CA PRO A 42 14.72 -0.10 27.30
C PRO A 42 15.23 0.36 25.91
N GLY A 43 14.31 0.79 25.04
CA GLY A 43 14.54 1.11 23.63
C GLY A 43 14.40 -0.09 22.67
N GLY A 44 14.30 -1.32 23.20
CA GLY A 44 14.01 -2.52 22.41
C GLY A 44 12.52 -2.65 22.09
N ASN A 45 12.16 -3.70 21.34
CA ASN A 45 10.76 -4.10 21.17
C ASN A 45 10.57 -5.60 21.42
N SER A 46 9.41 -5.98 21.92
CA SER A 46 8.97 -7.38 21.98
C SER A 46 7.52 -7.44 21.58
N THR A 47 7.19 -8.26 20.58
CA THR A 47 5.82 -8.39 20.08
C THR A 47 5.27 -9.77 20.41
N VAL A 48 4.01 -9.79 20.84
CA VAL A 48 3.20 -11.00 20.91
C VAL A 48 2.00 -10.87 20.00
N LEU A 49 1.53 -11.98 19.45
CA LEU A 49 0.39 -12.06 18.55
C LEU A 49 -0.66 -12.99 19.16
N TYR A 50 -1.84 -12.46 19.46
CA TYR A 50 -3.02 -13.27 19.71
C TYR A 50 -3.74 -13.55 18.40
N THR A 51 -4.22 -14.78 18.22
CA THR A 51 -5.19 -15.12 17.17
C THR A 51 -6.46 -15.61 17.84
N LEU A 52 -7.60 -15.02 17.52
CA LEU A 52 -8.92 -15.45 18.01
C LEU A 52 -9.67 -16.15 16.88
N PHE A 53 -10.20 -17.35 17.15
CA PHE A 53 -10.88 -18.20 16.18
C PHE A 53 -12.34 -18.40 16.59
N ASN A 54 -13.27 -18.17 15.68
CA ASN A 54 -14.68 -18.47 15.92
C ASN A 54 -14.98 -19.93 15.61
N ASN A 55 -15.19 -20.76 16.64
CA ASN A 55 -15.58 -22.16 16.48
C ASN A 55 -17.11 -22.37 16.52
N LEU A 56 -17.89 -21.30 16.66
CA LEU A 56 -19.34 -21.38 16.64
C LEU A 56 -19.88 -21.62 15.22
N PRO A 57 -21.02 -22.30 15.06
CA PRO A 57 -21.62 -22.56 13.75
C PRO A 57 -22.31 -21.33 13.14
N PHE A 58 -22.18 -20.15 13.76
CA PHE A 58 -22.74 -18.88 13.29
C PHE A 58 -21.72 -17.74 13.42
N ILE A 59 -22.02 -16.61 12.77
CA ILE A 59 -21.19 -15.39 12.82
C ILE A 59 -21.17 -14.82 14.23
N THR A 60 -19.97 -14.48 14.70
CA THR A 60 -19.75 -14.00 16.06
C THR A 60 -18.95 -12.70 16.03
N THR A 61 -19.54 -11.59 16.48
CA THR A 61 -18.80 -10.33 16.67
C THR A 61 -17.91 -10.42 17.90
N ILE A 62 -16.62 -10.19 17.69
CA ILE A 62 -15.63 -10.13 18.75
C ILE A 62 -15.48 -8.68 19.21
N ASN A 63 -15.50 -8.46 20.52
CA ASN A 63 -15.15 -7.19 21.14
C ASN A 63 -13.96 -7.40 22.05
N THR A 64 -12.99 -6.51 22.02
CA THR A 64 -11.77 -6.63 22.81
C THR A 64 -11.58 -5.41 23.69
N THR A 65 -11.01 -5.65 24.86
CA THR A 65 -10.64 -4.60 25.81
C THR A 65 -9.32 -4.99 26.46
N PHE A 66 -8.55 -3.98 26.88
CA PHE A 66 -7.22 -4.19 27.46
C PHE A 66 -7.14 -3.54 28.83
N THR A 67 -6.72 -4.31 29.83
CA THR A 67 -6.28 -3.77 31.11
C THR A 67 -4.76 -3.80 31.12
N LYS A 68 -4.10 -2.64 31.17
CA LYS A 68 -2.65 -2.55 30.98
C LYS A 68 -2.02 -1.48 31.85
N SER A 69 -0.70 -1.59 32.01
CA SER A 69 0.12 -0.47 32.46
C SER A 69 0.00 0.70 31.46
N PRO A 70 -0.03 1.96 31.93
CA PRO A 70 -0.35 3.10 31.09
C PRO A 70 0.66 3.33 29.96
N GLU A 71 1.92 2.95 30.13
CA GLU A 71 3.00 3.20 29.17
C GLU A 71 3.45 1.94 28.38
N TRP A 72 4.11 2.19 27.24
CA TRP A 72 4.95 1.24 26.48
C TRP A 72 4.28 0.07 25.74
N PHE A 73 2.95 0.03 25.59
CA PHE A 73 2.29 -0.93 24.71
C PHE A 73 1.66 -0.24 23.50
N PHE A 74 2.01 -0.72 22.30
CA PHE A 74 1.32 -0.46 21.05
C PHE A 74 0.47 -1.67 20.68
N ILE A 75 -0.80 -1.46 20.35
CA ILE A 75 -1.77 -2.53 20.12
C ILE A 75 -2.38 -2.32 18.73
N GLN A 76 -2.22 -3.31 17.86
CA GLN A 76 -2.95 -3.43 16.61
C GLN A 76 -3.98 -4.53 16.78
N ASP A 77 -5.26 -4.15 16.76
CA ASP A 77 -6.36 -5.06 17.04
C ASP A 77 -7.31 -5.13 15.84
N SER A 78 -7.19 -6.20 15.04
CA SER A 78 -8.14 -6.47 13.94
C SER A 78 -9.38 -7.24 14.39
N CYS A 79 -9.49 -7.53 15.69
CA CYS A 79 -10.59 -8.28 16.27
C CYS A 79 -11.70 -7.39 16.82
N ASN A 80 -11.40 -6.18 17.28
CA ASN A 80 -12.38 -5.34 17.96
C ASN A 80 -13.52 -4.91 17.03
N GLY A 81 -14.75 -5.34 17.33
CA GLY A 81 -15.93 -5.11 16.50
C GLY A 81 -16.01 -6.02 15.27
N ALA A 82 -15.06 -6.93 15.07
CA ALA A 82 -15.00 -7.75 13.86
C ALA A 82 -16.01 -8.92 13.92
N PRO A 83 -16.87 -9.09 12.91
CA PRO A 83 -17.72 -10.27 12.79
C PRO A 83 -16.91 -11.43 12.19
N LEU A 84 -16.73 -12.49 12.97
CA LEU A 84 -16.04 -13.69 12.52
C LEU A 84 -17.04 -14.74 12.02
N LEU A 85 -16.86 -15.26 10.80
CA LEU A 85 -17.61 -16.40 10.29
C LEU A 85 -17.28 -17.69 11.07
N PRO A 86 -18.11 -18.75 10.99
CA PRO A 86 -17.73 -20.07 11.49
C PRO A 86 -16.39 -20.53 10.91
N GLY A 87 -15.42 -20.81 11.77
CA GLY A 87 -14.04 -21.15 11.40
C GLY A 87 -13.13 -19.95 11.07
N GLY A 88 -13.69 -18.73 11.02
CA GLY A 88 -12.94 -17.50 10.77
C GLY A 88 -12.06 -17.08 11.95
N PHE A 89 -11.09 -16.21 11.70
CA PHE A 89 -10.18 -15.72 12.72
C PHE A 89 -9.83 -14.24 12.55
N CYS A 90 -9.35 -13.62 13.61
CA CYS A 90 -8.74 -12.29 13.60
C CYS A 90 -7.47 -12.30 14.46
N MET A 91 -6.69 -11.22 14.39
CA MET A 91 -5.40 -11.14 15.07
C MET A 91 -5.24 -9.85 15.86
N ILE A 92 -4.51 -9.94 16.97
CA ILE A 92 -4.19 -8.81 17.84
C ILE A 92 -2.68 -8.86 18.08
N ALA A 93 -1.95 -7.92 17.48
CA ALA A 93 -0.53 -7.76 17.74
C ALA A 93 -0.33 -6.74 18.87
N ILE A 94 0.41 -7.13 19.90
CA ILE A 94 0.77 -6.26 21.02
C ILE A 94 2.28 -6.15 21.05
N THR A 95 2.80 -4.94 20.82
CA THR A 95 4.23 -4.62 20.86
C THR A 95 4.56 -3.85 22.13
N PHE A 96 5.48 -4.38 22.93
CA PHE A 96 6.08 -3.74 24.08
C PHE A 96 7.30 -2.91 23.65
N LEU A 97 7.30 -1.61 23.95
CA LEU A 97 8.28 -0.59 23.54
C LEU A 97 8.75 0.25 24.76
N PRO A 98 9.46 -0.34 25.73
CA PRO A 98 9.83 0.32 26.96
C PRO A 98 10.82 1.45 26.76
N GLN A 99 10.61 2.59 27.43
CA GLN A 99 11.57 3.71 27.46
C GLN A 99 12.40 3.74 28.75
N ALA A 100 11.99 3.01 29.78
CA ALA A 100 12.75 2.83 31.02
C ALA A 100 12.65 1.38 31.52
N GLU A 101 13.46 1.03 32.51
CA GLU A 101 13.38 -0.27 33.16
C GLU A 101 12.10 -0.41 33.98
N GLY A 102 11.60 -1.63 34.05
CA GLY A 102 10.41 -1.96 34.81
C GLY A 102 9.69 -3.17 34.24
N THR A 103 8.79 -3.71 35.04
CA THR A 103 7.84 -4.71 34.58
C THR A 103 6.52 -4.01 34.28
N SER A 104 6.07 -4.11 33.03
CA SER A 104 4.74 -3.70 32.62
C SER A 104 3.87 -4.94 32.45
N PHE A 105 2.56 -4.78 32.56
CA PHE A 105 1.62 -5.87 32.29
C PHE A 105 0.52 -5.43 31.34
N ILE A 106 -0.03 -6.39 30.60
CA ILE A 106 -1.20 -6.22 29.75
C ILE A 106 -2.06 -7.48 29.79
N GLN A 107 -3.37 -7.29 29.89
CA GLN A 107 -4.36 -8.35 29.89
C GLN A 107 -5.40 -8.05 28.81
N LEU A 108 -5.48 -8.94 27.81
CA LEU A 108 -6.55 -8.94 26.82
C LEU A 108 -7.81 -9.58 27.44
N THR A 109 -8.94 -8.89 27.33
CA THR A 109 -10.26 -9.46 27.54
C THR A 109 -11.01 -9.40 26.22
N TYR A 110 -11.28 -10.57 25.62
CA TYR A 110 -12.14 -10.65 24.46
C TYR A 110 -13.55 -11.05 24.88
N GLY A 111 -14.53 -10.69 24.08
CA GLY A 111 -15.93 -10.93 24.36
C GLY A 111 -16.70 -11.23 23.09
N TYR A 112 -17.69 -12.07 23.24
CA TYR A 112 -18.66 -12.38 22.19
C TYR A 112 -20.03 -12.52 22.83
N HIS A 113 -21.06 -11.98 22.18
CA HIS A 113 -22.38 -11.80 22.80
C HIS A 113 -22.25 -11.12 24.18
N ASN A 114 -22.73 -11.79 25.23
CA ASN A 114 -22.65 -11.35 26.62
C ASN A 114 -21.43 -11.92 27.37
N ASN A 115 -20.65 -12.80 26.75
CA ASN A 115 -19.48 -13.39 27.38
C ASN A 115 -18.32 -12.39 27.35
N ARG A 116 -17.55 -12.35 28.44
CA ARG A 116 -16.31 -11.59 28.56
C ARG A 116 -15.27 -12.53 29.17
N ILE A 117 -14.24 -12.85 28.39
CA ILE A 117 -13.23 -13.84 28.71
C ILE A 117 -11.91 -13.08 28.89
N PRO A 118 -11.50 -12.83 30.14
CA PRO A 118 -10.16 -12.31 30.40
C PRO A 118 -9.13 -13.40 30.18
N LEU A 119 -8.14 -13.14 29.34
CA LEU A 119 -6.98 -14.00 29.17
C LEU A 119 -5.98 -13.80 30.32
N ASN A 120 -5.01 -14.69 30.43
CA ASN A 120 -3.94 -14.51 31.41
C ASN A 120 -3.17 -13.21 31.13
N PRO A 121 -2.91 -12.38 32.16
CA PRO A 121 -2.09 -11.20 31.99
C PRO A 121 -0.69 -11.60 31.55
N LEU A 122 -0.18 -10.92 30.52
CA LEU A 122 1.19 -11.03 30.09
C LEU A 122 2.02 -9.96 30.79
N PHE A 123 3.17 -10.38 31.31
CA PHE A 123 4.15 -9.49 31.90
C PHE A 123 5.26 -9.25 30.89
N ALA A 124 5.54 -7.98 30.62
CA ALA A 124 6.63 -7.55 29.76
C ALA A 124 7.71 -6.91 30.63
N VAL A 125 8.92 -7.44 30.56
CA VAL A 125 10.03 -7.01 31.41
C VAL A 125 11.01 -6.19 30.58
N ALA A 126 11.13 -4.91 30.93
CA ALA A 126 12.23 -4.07 30.54
C ALA A 126 13.30 -4.13 31.63
N GLN A 127 14.42 -4.77 31.33
CA GLN A 127 15.54 -4.84 32.26
C GLN A 127 16.82 -4.54 31.49
N ARG A 128 17.71 -3.72 32.05
CA ARG A 128 19.05 -3.63 31.51
C ARG A 128 19.68 -5.00 31.68
N VAL A 129 20.12 -5.56 30.56
CA VAL A 129 21.22 -6.49 30.63
C VAL A 129 22.42 -5.63 30.98
N THR A 130 22.91 -5.67 32.23
CA THR A 130 24.27 -5.19 32.52
C THR A 130 25.20 -6.02 31.65
N PRO A 131 25.78 -5.48 30.57
CA PRO A 131 26.63 -6.29 29.74
C PRO A 131 27.92 -6.53 30.52
N PRO A 132 28.58 -7.69 30.36
CA PRO A 132 29.96 -7.86 30.80
C PRO A 132 30.95 -6.94 30.04
N THR A 133 30.46 -6.12 29.10
CA THR A 133 31.23 -5.41 28.06
C THR A 133 30.72 -3.98 27.83
N PRO A 134 31.57 -3.05 27.36
CA PRO A 134 31.25 -1.62 27.26
C PRO A 134 30.38 -1.26 26.03
N ASN A 135 29.71 -2.22 25.38
CA ASN A 135 29.01 -1.97 24.13
C ASN A 135 27.56 -1.50 24.37
N CYS A 136 27.27 -0.26 23.95
CA CYS A 136 25.96 0.37 24.10
C CYS A 136 24.99 0.16 22.92
N ILE A 137 25.48 -0.30 21.77
CA ILE A 137 24.62 -0.60 20.62
C ILE A 137 24.38 -2.11 20.60
N SER A 138 23.11 -2.51 20.74
CA SER A 138 22.73 -3.94 20.68
C SER A 138 22.81 -4.50 19.26
N SER A 139 22.76 -5.83 19.13
CA SER A 139 22.38 -6.44 17.86
C SER A 139 21.07 -5.84 17.36
N PRO A 140 20.98 -5.47 16.07
CA PRO A 140 19.76 -4.90 15.52
C PRO A 140 18.63 -5.93 15.54
N THR A 141 17.39 -5.45 15.62
CA THR A 141 16.21 -6.28 15.39
C THR A 141 15.78 -6.18 13.94
N VAL A 142 15.47 -7.30 13.29
CA VAL A 142 14.82 -7.28 11.97
C VAL A 142 13.37 -6.86 12.18
N THR A 143 12.99 -5.66 11.79
CA THR A 143 11.62 -5.14 11.96
C THR A 143 10.72 -5.44 10.77
N LEU A 144 11.28 -5.46 9.57
CA LEU A 144 10.63 -5.96 8.36
C LEU A 144 11.51 -7.05 7.75
N PRO A 145 11.24 -8.33 8.02
CA PRO A 145 11.98 -9.44 7.43
C PRO A 145 11.52 -9.72 5.99
N LEU A 146 12.27 -10.58 5.30
CA LEU A 146 11.88 -11.07 3.98
C LEU A 146 10.54 -11.81 4.04
N PRO A 147 9.74 -11.80 2.96
CA PRO A 147 8.62 -12.73 2.79
C PRO A 147 9.08 -14.18 2.96
N THR A 148 8.16 -15.07 3.38
CA THR A 148 8.45 -16.50 3.56
C THR A 148 8.92 -17.19 2.28
N ASN A 149 8.42 -16.73 1.13
CA ASN A 149 8.87 -17.13 -0.19
C ASN A 149 9.18 -15.88 -1.01
N VAL A 150 10.41 -15.82 -1.52
CA VAL A 150 10.87 -14.76 -2.41
C VAL A 150 10.92 -15.31 -3.83
N PHE A 151 10.63 -14.49 -4.83
CA PHE A 151 10.72 -14.89 -6.24
C PHE A 151 11.92 -14.24 -6.92
N GLN A 152 12.49 -14.92 -7.91
CA GLN A 152 13.51 -14.33 -8.77
C GLN A 152 12.98 -13.02 -9.38
N PHE A 153 13.79 -11.96 -9.33
CA PHE A 153 13.51 -10.59 -9.77
C PHE A 153 12.46 -9.81 -8.96
N SER A 154 11.92 -10.37 -7.88
CA SER A 154 11.04 -9.63 -6.96
C SER A 154 11.81 -8.58 -6.18
N ASP A 155 11.19 -7.45 -5.88
CA ASP A 155 11.76 -6.45 -4.98
C ASP A 155 11.32 -6.75 -3.54
N ASN A 156 12.29 -6.78 -2.64
CA ASN A 156 12.07 -7.14 -1.26
C ASN A 156 12.72 -6.10 -0.37
N ILE A 157 11.89 -5.25 0.22
CA ILE A 157 12.36 -4.29 1.21
C ILE A 157 12.47 -4.98 2.57
N VAL A 158 13.64 -4.87 3.18
CA VAL A 158 13.90 -5.29 4.56
C VAL A 158 14.26 -4.09 5.42
N GLN A 159 13.99 -4.18 6.72
CA GLN A 159 14.29 -3.11 7.67
C GLN A 159 14.89 -3.66 8.97
N TYR A 160 15.89 -2.96 9.49
CA TYR A 160 16.56 -3.26 10.74
C TYR A 160 16.53 -2.04 11.66
N THR A 161 16.32 -2.28 12.94
CA THR A 161 16.37 -1.25 13.98
C THR A 161 17.55 -1.49 14.90
N PHE A 162 18.40 -0.48 15.06
CA PHE A 162 19.49 -0.47 16.04
C PHE A 162 19.05 0.37 17.24
N THR A 163 19.36 -0.12 18.44
CA THR A 163 18.99 0.54 19.70
C THR A 163 20.23 0.79 20.54
N ASN A 164 20.31 1.99 21.11
CA ASN A 164 21.22 2.29 22.20
C ASN A 164 20.63 1.79 23.51
N THR A 165 21.22 0.78 24.13
CA THR A 165 20.73 0.18 25.39
C THR A 165 21.34 0.83 26.63
N CYS A 166 22.24 1.80 26.47
CA CYS A 166 22.89 2.51 27.57
C CYS A 166 22.10 3.73 28.07
N PRO A 167 22.29 4.13 29.34
CA PRO A 167 21.75 5.39 29.89
C PRO A 167 22.47 6.65 29.39
N THR A 168 23.48 6.49 28.54
CA THR A 168 24.28 7.58 27.96
C THR A 168 24.16 7.54 26.45
N ASN A 169 24.47 8.66 25.80
CA ASN A 169 24.57 8.71 24.34
C ASN A 169 25.55 7.65 23.83
N ALA A 170 25.22 7.02 22.70
CA ALA A 170 26.08 6.06 22.03
C ALA A 170 26.18 6.40 20.55
N SER A 171 27.41 6.46 20.05
CA SER A 171 27.66 6.64 18.61
C SER A 171 27.62 5.29 17.91
N ILE A 172 26.84 5.22 16.84
CA ILE A 172 26.81 4.08 15.93
C ILE A 172 27.72 4.40 14.74
N GLY A 173 28.59 3.45 14.38
CA GLY A 173 29.48 3.57 13.23
C GLY A 173 28.72 3.48 11.91
N LEU A 174 29.46 3.24 10.82
CA LEU A 174 28.85 2.89 9.54
C LEU A 174 28.10 1.57 9.68
N VAL A 175 26.84 1.55 9.27
CA VAL A 175 26.03 0.34 9.15
C VAL A 175 26.23 -0.23 7.74
N ASN A 176 26.63 -1.49 7.67
CA ASN A 176 26.77 -2.21 6.41
C ASN A 176 25.58 -3.15 6.24
N VAL A 177 24.89 -3.04 5.11
CA VAL A 177 23.88 -4.02 4.68
C VAL A 177 24.49 -4.85 3.56
N ASN A 178 24.45 -6.16 3.71
CA ASN A 178 24.98 -7.13 2.75
C ASN A 178 23.92 -8.17 2.41
N ALA A 179 23.92 -8.64 1.16
CA ALA A 179 23.07 -9.75 0.72
C ALA A 179 23.93 -10.91 0.20
N THR A 180 23.56 -12.14 0.55
CA THR A 180 24.19 -13.37 0.06
C THR A 180 23.15 -14.30 -0.53
N LEU A 181 23.54 -15.08 -1.53
CA LEU A 181 22.72 -16.15 -2.08
C LEU A 181 23.50 -17.46 -1.89
N GLY A 182 23.05 -18.31 -0.95
CA GLY A 182 23.86 -19.42 -0.44
C GLY A 182 25.08 -18.93 0.36
N ASN A 183 26.25 -19.54 0.13
CA ASN A 183 27.48 -19.23 0.88
C ASN A 183 28.39 -18.18 0.21
N THR A 184 27.99 -17.61 -0.92
CA THR A 184 28.80 -16.65 -1.66
C THR A 184 28.46 -15.22 -1.22
N LEU A 185 29.45 -14.50 -0.68
CA LEU A 185 29.34 -13.06 -0.43
C LEU A 185 29.31 -12.33 -1.78
N LEU A 186 28.20 -11.64 -2.07
CA LEU A 186 27.97 -11.06 -3.39
C LEU A 186 28.55 -9.65 -3.44
N ALA A 187 29.59 -9.49 -4.26
CA ALA A 187 30.17 -8.18 -4.60
C ALA A 187 29.70 -7.68 -5.98
N SER A 188 28.73 -8.35 -6.63
CA SER A 188 28.27 -8.01 -7.99
C SER A 188 26.75 -8.00 -8.14
N ASN A 189 26.26 -7.08 -8.98
CA ASN A 189 24.88 -6.96 -9.41
C ASN A 189 24.35 -8.20 -10.18
N ALA A 190 25.20 -9.19 -10.46
CA ALA A 190 24.88 -10.34 -11.30
C ALA A 190 23.98 -11.38 -10.61
N GLN A 191 24.00 -11.46 -9.28
CA GLN A 191 23.24 -12.46 -8.52
C GLN A 191 22.19 -11.85 -7.60
N VAL A 192 22.45 -10.67 -7.05
CA VAL A 192 21.50 -9.88 -6.25
C VAL A 192 21.79 -8.41 -6.54
N THR A 193 20.73 -7.62 -6.74
CA THR A 193 20.83 -6.16 -6.70
C THR A 193 20.41 -5.70 -5.31
N LEU A 194 21.28 -4.98 -4.62
CA LEU A 194 21.06 -4.45 -3.28
C LEU A 194 21.12 -2.93 -3.34
N THR A 195 20.02 -2.28 -2.98
CA THR A 195 19.93 -0.83 -2.90
C THR A 195 19.69 -0.44 -1.44
N VAL A 196 20.72 0.13 -0.80
CA VAL A 196 20.55 0.66 0.56
C VAL A 196 19.64 1.89 0.47
N GLY A 197 18.53 1.83 1.20
CA GLY A 197 17.51 2.85 1.22
C GLY A 197 17.78 3.91 2.29
N LYS A 198 16.77 4.22 3.10
CA LYS A 198 16.88 5.20 4.17
C LYS A 198 17.76 4.65 5.30
N ASP A 199 18.95 5.24 5.45
CA ASP A 199 19.87 4.97 6.56
C ASP A 199 19.87 6.15 7.54
N ASN A 200 19.10 6.01 8.62
CA ASN A 200 19.07 6.97 9.71
C ASN A 200 20.04 6.60 10.84
N CYS A 201 20.89 5.60 10.64
CA CYS A 201 21.78 5.06 11.65
C CYS A 201 23.23 5.50 11.42
N SER A 202 23.77 5.30 10.22
CA SER A 202 25.22 5.42 10.01
C SER A 202 25.80 6.75 10.49
N ASN A 203 26.85 6.66 11.31
CA ASN A 203 27.56 7.80 11.88
C ASN A 203 26.69 8.75 12.73
N LYS A 204 25.56 8.27 13.28
CA LYS A 204 24.72 9.03 14.21
C LYS A 204 25.09 8.78 15.66
N THR A 205 24.67 9.70 16.52
CA THR A 205 24.69 9.50 17.98
C THR A 205 23.25 9.31 18.44
N LEU A 206 22.97 8.15 19.01
CA LEU A 206 21.68 7.82 19.57
C LEU A 206 21.61 8.32 21.00
N SER A 207 20.50 8.96 21.36
CA SER A 207 20.18 9.32 22.74
C SER A 207 20.10 8.06 23.63
N PRO A 208 20.11 8.18 24.96
CA PRO A 208 19.86 7.03 25.84
C PRO A 208 18.54 6.36 25.44
N PHE A 209 18.56 5.04 25.21
CA PHE A 209 17.39 4.26 24.76
C PHE A 209 16.81 4.66 23.40
N GLY A 210 17.49 5.55 22.69
CA GLY A 210 17.15 5.94 21.34
C GLY A 210 17.41 4.83 20.35
N SER A 211 16.67 4.85 19.25
CA SER A 211 16.82 3.90 18.15
C SER A 211 16.96 4.62 16.81
N CYS A 212 17.44 3.89 15.82
CA CYS A 212 17.49 4.32 14.43
C CYS A 212 17.20 3.12 13.52
N THR A 213 16.86 3.40 12.27
CA THR A 213 16.52 2.35 11.29
C THR A 213 17.38 2.45 10.04
N VAL A 214 17.69 1.29 9.47
CA VAL A 214 18.20 1.15 8.10
C VAL A 214 17.26 0.25 7.30
N SER A 215 16.95 0.62 6.07
CA SER A 215 16.20 -0.21 5.13
C SER A 215 17.01 -0.48 3.87
N ALA A 216 16.71 -1.57 3.18
CA ALA A 216 17.29 -1.88 1.88
C ALA A 216 16.30 -2.63 1.00
N SER A 217 16.31 -2.32 -0.29
CA SER A 217 15.67 -3.11 -1.35
C SER A 217 16.64 -4.19 -1.82
N VAL A 218 16.14 -5.41 -2.00
CA VAL A 218 16.94 -6.58 -2.39
C VAL A 218 16.22 -7.37 -3.47
N ILE A 219 16.82 -7.39 -4.67
CA ILE A 219 16.27 -8.07 -5.85
C ILE A 219 17.16 -9.24 -6.25
N PRO A 220 16.79 -10.50 -5.96
CA PRO A 220 17.58 -11.66 -6.34
C PRO A 220 17.47 -11.96 -7.84
N GLN A 221 18.61 -12.12 -8.50
CA GLN A 221 18.70 -12.42 -9.94
C GLN A 221 18.72 -13.92 -10.23
N THR A 222 18.97 -14.77 -9.23
CA THR A 222 19.03 -16.23 -9.35
C THR A 222 18.35 -16.92 -8.16
N THR A 223 17.98 -18.20 -8.32
CA THR A 223 17.40 -19.01 -7.24
C THR A 223 18.45 -19.42 -6.22
N GLY A 224 18.02 -19.69 -4.99
CA GLY A 224 18.91 -20.05 -3.87
C GLY A 224 18.32 -19.67 -2.52
N THR A 225 19.14 -19.58 -1.49
CA THR A 225 18.74 -19.03 -0.19
C THR A 225 19.26 -17.61 -0.09
N LEU A 226 18.37 -16.62 -0.17
CA LEU A 226 18.71 -15.22 0.03
C LEU A 226 18.86 -14.97 1.52
N THR A 227 19.97 -14.38 1.93
CA THR A 227 20.20 -13.89 3.29
C THR A 227 20.61 -12.45 3.23
N VAL A 228 19.90 -11.58 3.93
CA VAL A 228 20.22 -10.16 4.04
C VAL A 228 20.64 -9.89 5.47
N THR A 229 21.81 -9.29 5.65
CA THR A 229 22.42 -9.02 6.95
C THR A 229 22.72 -7.53 7.07
N ALA A 230 22.26 -6.90 8.14
CA ALA A 230 22.70 -5.57 8.53
C ALA A 230 23.57 -5.67 9.79
N GLY A 231 24.68 -4.95 9.81
CA GLY A 231 25.56 -4.92 10.97
C GLY A 231 26.49 -3.73 11.01
N THR A 232 27.02 -3.48 12.20
CA THR A 232 28.01 -2.43 12.46
C THR A 232 29.01 -2.91 13.51
N VAL A 233 30.08 -2.14 13.70
CA VAL A 233 31.02 -2.35 14.80
C VAL A 233 30.80 -1.23 15.80
N SER A 234 30.43 -1.59 17.02
CA SER A 234 30.26 -0.64 18.12
C SER A 234 31.24 -0.97 19.24
N GLN A 235 32.10 0.00 19.58
CA GLN A 235 33.14 -0.16 20.62
C GLN A 235 34.03 -1.41 20.42
N GLY A 236 34.35 -1.74 19.16
CA GLY A 236 35.15 -2.92 18.81
C GLY A 236 34.38 -4.25 18.80
N VAL A 237 33.09 -4.26 19.11
CA VAL A 237 32.22 -5.44 19.08
C VAL A 237 31.35 -5.41 17.82
N PRO A 238 31.44 -6.41 16.93
CA PRO A 238 30.54 -6.53 15.79
C PRO A 238 29.15 -6.93 16.28
N VAL A 239 28.13 -6.22 15.80
CA VAL A 239 26.72 -6.51 16.07
C VAL A 239 25.98 -6.58 14.74
N SER A 240 25.17 -7.62 14.55
CA SER A 240 24.44 -7.84 13.31
C SER A 240 23.18 -8.66 13.52
N ALA A 241 22.26 -8.57 12.57
CA ALA A 241 21.13 -9.47 12.44
C ALA A 241 20.84 -9.75 10.97
N ALA A 242 20.18 -10.88 10.71
CA ALA A 242 19.89 -11.33 9.37
C ALA A 242 18.46 -11.83 9.23
N THR A 243 17.94 -11.75 8.01
CA THR A 243 16.71 -12.42 7.57
C THR A 243 17.04 -13.27 6.34
N SER A 244 16.41 -14.44 6.24
CA SER A 244 16.67 -15.36 5.14
C SER A 244 15.38 -15.97 4.60
N ALA A 245 15.31 -16.17 3.30
CA ALA A 245 14.19 -16.83 2.63
C ALA A 245 14.67 -17.59 1.37
N PRO A 246 13.99 -18.68 0.99
CA PRO A 246 14.23 -19.31 -0.31
C PRO A 246 13.78 -18.40 -1.46
N VAL A 247 14.55 -18.39 -2.53
CA VAL A 247 14.23 -17.73 -3.80
C VAL A 247 13.76 -18.77 -4.80
N SER A 248 12.48 -18.72 -5.16
CA SER A 248 11.83 -19.56 -6.14
C SER A 248 11.97 -19.01 -7.57
N ALA A 249 12.04 -19.91 -8.55
CA ALA A 249 11.97 -19.54 -9.96
C ALA A 249 10.54 -19.11 -10.33
N ASN A 250 10.43 -18.23 -11.33
CA ASN A 250 9.13 -17.84 -11.88
C ASN A 250 8.54 -18.95 -12.76
N ASN A 251 7.25 -19.24 -12.57
CA ASN A 251 6.51 -20.20 -13.40
C ASN A 251 6.01 -19.60 -14.72
N TYR A 252 6.07 -18.28 -14.85
CA TYR A 252 5.58 -17.49 -15.98
C TYR A 252 4.16 -17.89 -16.44
N GLN A 253 3.18 -17.62 -15.58
CA GLN A 253 1.76 -17.92 -15.81
C GLN A 253 0.86 -16.70 -15.54
N HIS A 254 1.37 -15.48 -15.66
CA HIS A 254 0.66 -14.28 -15.19
C HIS A 254 0.24 -14.41 -13.73
N THR A 255 1.19 -14.80 -12.87
CA THR A 255 0.97 -14.83 -11.43
C THR A 255 1.32 -13.49 -10.82
N VAL A 256 0.37 -12.88 -10.13
CA VAL A 256 0.55 -11.66 -9.33
C VAL A 256 0.64 -12.06 -7.86
N THR A 257 1.73 -11.70 -7.20
CA THR A 257 1.90 -11.90 -5.76
C THR A 257 1.73 -10.58 -5.04
N PHE A 258 0.62 -10.44 -4.33
CA PHE A 258 0.34 -9.34 -3.42
C PHE A 258 1.08 -9.54 -2.10
N VAL A 259 1.66 -8.47 -1.57
CA VAL A 259 2.39 -8.43 -0.31
C VAL A 259 1.87 -7.24 0.49
N ASN A 260 1.41 -7.45 1.72
CA ASN A 260 1.04 -6.35 2.60
C ASN A 260 2.16 -6.04 3.59
N GLN A 261 2.78 -4.87 3.44
CA GLN A 261 3.75 -4.32 4.38
C GLN A 261 3.16 -3.15 5.20
N CYS A 262 1.87 -2.86 5.05
CA CYS A 262 1.19 -1.80 5.80
C CYS A 262 1.04 -2.19 7.28
N PRO A 263 1.12 -1.23 8.21
CA PRO A 263 0.82 -1.47 9.63
C PRO A 263 -0.69 -1.66 9.91
N PHE A 264 -1.49 -1.89 8.89
CA PHE A 264 -2.94 -2.11 8.95
C PHE A 264 -3.34 -3.16 7.91
N PRO A 265 -4.47 -3.86 8.11
CA PRO A 265 -4.97 -4.82 7.14
C PRO A 265 -5.41 -4.10 5.85
N VAL A 266 -5.21 -4.76 4.72
CA VAL A 266 -5.72 -4.32 3.41
C VAL A 266 -6.51 -5.44 2.76
N TRP A 267 -7.53 -5.07 1.98
CA TRP A 267 -8.26 -6.01 1.13
C TRP A 267 -7.90 -5.69 -0.32
N TYR A 268 -7.11 -6.55 -0.96
CA TYR A 268 -6.75 -6.31 -2.35
C TYR A 268 -8.02 -6.33 -3.22
N GLY A 269 -8.04 -5.54 -4.27
CA GLY A 269 -9.11 -5.45 -5.24
C GLY A 269 -8.64 -5.93 -6.60
N VAL A 270 -9.58 -6.50 -7.36
CA VAL A 270 -9.40 -6.89 -8.76
C VAL A 270 -10.65 -6.40 -9.49
N ALA A 271 -10.50 -5.41 -10.37
CA ALA A 271 -11.58 -4.91 -11.21
C ALA A 271 -11.18 -5.03 -12.69
N ASN A 272 -12.16 -5.32 -13.55
CA ASN A 272 -11.93 -5.63 -14.95
C ASN A 272 -13.03 -5.05 -15.84
N ASP A 273 -12.68 -4.90 -17.12
CA ASP A 273 -13.48 -4.25 -18.16
C ASP A 273 -14.34 -5.20 -19.01
N SER A 274 -14.37 -6.51 -18.67
CA SER A 274 -14.99 -7.50 -19.54
C SER A 274 -15.46 -8.77 -18.82
N PRO A 275 -16.66 -9.30 -19.15
CA PRO A 275 -17.24 -10.49 -18.51
C PRO A 275 -16.43 -11.78 -18.67
N ASN A 276 -15.51 -11.83 -19.64
CA ASN A 276 -14.64 -13.00 -19.86
C ASN A 276 -13.29 -12.89 -19.12
N LYS A 277 -13.06 -11.80 -18.37
CA LYS A 277 -11.80 -11.45 -17.70
C LYS A 277 -11.99 -11.41 -16.18
N LEU A 278 -12.44 -12.53 -15.62
CA LEU A 278 -12.89 -12.61 -14.23
C LEU A 278 -11.74 -12.49 -13.23
N ASP A 279 -12.02 -11.83 -12.11
CA ASP A 279 -11.23 -11.93 -10.88
C ASP A 279 -11.02 -13.42 -10.52
N PRO A 280 -9.77 -13.92 -10.48
CA PRO A 280 -9.48 -15.33 -10.22
C PRO A 280 -9.58 -15.71 -8.73
N THR A 281 -9.89 -14.77 -7.84
CA THR A 281 -10.05 -15.03 -6.40
C THR A 281 -11.19 -16.02 -6.17
N SER A 282 -10.86 -17.17 -5.57
CA SER A 282 -11.77 -18.27 -5.29
C SER A 282 -11.38 -19.01 -3.99
N PRO A 283 -12.29 -19.14 -3.00
CA PRO A 283 -13.60 -18.47 -2.95
C PRO A 283 -13.44 -16.94 -2.98
N ALA A 284 -14.51 -16.21 -3.31
CA ALA A 284 -14.51 -14.75 -3.38
C ALA A 284 -15.14 -14.13 -2.12
N SER A 285 -14.86 -14.71 -0.95
CA SER A 285 -15.35 -14.17 0.32
C SER A 285 -14.51 -12.96 0.76
N PRO A 286 -15.06 -12.06 1.60
CA PRO A 286 -14.29 -10.97 2.22
C PRO A 286 -12.89 -11.37 2.71
N ASP A 287 -12.78 -12.52 3.38
CA ASP A 287 -11.53 -12.99 3.97
C ASP A 287 -10.51 -13.47 2.93
N ASP A 288 -10.96 -13.88 1.73
CA ASP A 288 -10.06 -14.30 0.66
C ASP A 288 -9.25 -13.15 0.06
N TYR A 289 -9.79 -11.92 0.16
CA TYR A 289 -9.15 -10.68 -0.25
C TYR A 289 -8.27 -10.05 0.83
N LEU A 290 -8.39 -10.49 2.08
CA LEU A 290 -7.68 -9.92 3.22
C LEU A 290 -6.19 -10.29 3.19
N LEU A 291 -5.35 -9.27 3.27
CA LEU A 291 -3.94 -9.38 3.65
C LEU A 291 -3.77 -8.69 5.02
N ASN A 292 -3.40 -9.48 6.03
CA ASN A 292 -3.23 -9.00 7.39
C ASN A 292 -2.13 -7.93 7.50
N ALA A 293 -2.26 -7.06 8.50
CA ALA A 293 -1.28 -6.03 8.83
C ALA A 293 0.12 -6.62 9.04
N GLN A 294 1.13 -5.86 8.63
CA GLN A 294 2.52 -6.14 8.91
C GLN A 294 2.79 -6.04 10.42
N VAL A 295 3.27 -7.15 11.00
CA VAL A 295 3.68 -7.22 12.39
C VAL A 295 5.21 -7.12 12.47
N PRO A 296 5.78 -6.20 13.27
CA PRO A 296 7.23 -6.07 13.40
C PRO A 296 7.91 -7.38 13.76
N GLY A 297 8.92 -7.76 12.97
CA GLY A 297 9.69 -9.00 13.14
C GLY A 297 9.04 -10.27 12.59
N GLN A 298 7.86 -10.17 11.97
CA GLN A 298 7.22 -11.28 11.25
C GLN A 298 7.27 -11.05 9.74
N PRO A 299 7.39 -12.11 8.91
CA PRO A 299 7.26 -11.99 7.46
C PRO A 299 5.95 -11.31 7.05
N PRO A 300 5.95 -10.48 5.99
CA PRO A 300 4.72 -9.90 5.47
C PRO A 300 3.76 -10.95 4.96
N THR A 301 2.47 -10.66 5.08
CA THR A 301 1.39 -11.49 4.55
C THR A 301 1.42 -11.43 3.03
N THR A 302 1.32 -12.57 2.37
CA THR A 302 1.31 -12.66 0.89
C THR A 302 0.10 -13.43 0.37
N LYS A 303 -0.34 -13.08 -0.84
CA LYS A 303 -1.36 -13.80 -1.62
C LYS A 303 -0.95 -13.82 -3.08
N SER A 304 -0.93 -14.99 -3.70
CA SER A 304 -0.65 -15.12 -5.14
C SER A 304 -1.92 -15.49 -5.90
N LEU A 305 -2.18 -14.78 -6.99
CA LEU A 305 -3.27 -15.07 -7.93
C LEU A 305 -2.69 -15.33 -9.32
N THR A 306 -3.19 -16.36 -10.00
CA THR A 306 -2.78 -16.69 -11.37
C THR A 306 -3.92 -16.35 -12.32
N PHE A 307 -3.61 -15.63 -13.40
CA PHE A 307 -4.58 -15.19 -14.40
C PHE A 307 -4.42 -16.06 -15.67
N PRO A 308 -5.21 -17.15 -15.82
CA PRO A 308 -5.02 -18.10 -16.92
C PRO A 308 -5.54 -17.60 -18.28
N VAL A 309 -6.40 -16.57 -18.24
CA VAL A 309 -7.04 -15.95 -19.41
C VAL A 309 -6.52 -14.52 -19.59
N GLU A 310 -6.82 -13.91 -20.74
CA GLU A 310 -6.56 -12.50 -20.96
C GLU A 310 -7.23 -11.67 -19.84
N TYR A 311 -6.53 -10.68 -19.33
CA TYR A 311 -7.01 -9.77 -18.30
C TYR A 311 -6.59 -8.35 -18.68
N ILE A 312 -7.55 -7.44 -18.66
CA ILE A 312 -7.33 -6.00 -18.77
C ILE A 312 -8.12 -5.42 -17.63
N GLY A 313 -7.46 -4.63 -16.81
CA GLY A 313 -8.08 -4.07 -15.64
C GLY A 313 -7.05 -3.59 -14.65
N GLU A 314 -7.47 -3.61 -13.40
CA GLU A 314 -6.77 -2.90 -12.35
C GLU A 314 -6.77 -3.67 -11.03
N PHE A 315 -5.71 -3.43 -10.27
CA PHE A 315 -5.62 -3.83 -8.88
C PHE A 315 -5.57 -2.57 -7.99
N PHE A 316 -5.95 -2.74 -6.73
CA PHE A 316 -5.96 -1.65 -5.74
C PHE A 316 -6.01 -2.22 -4.32
N ALA A 317 -5.81 -1.37 -3.32
CA ALA A 317 -6.01 -1.74 -1.92
C ALA A 317 -7.25 -1.04 -1.36
N ARG A 318 -8.10 -1.82 -0.69
CA ARG A 318 -9.18 -1.30 0.16
C ARG A 318 -8.74 -1.28 1.61
N THR A 319 -9.17 -0.28 2.36
CA THR A 319 -8.82 -0.09 3.77
C THR A 319 -10.04 0.24 4.62
N GLY A 320 -9.90 0.05 5.94
CA GLY A 320 -10.98 0.30 6.88
C GLY A 320 -12.20 -0.59 6.65
N CYS A 321 -11.99 -1.81 6.15
CA CYS A 321 -13.09 -2.67 5.74
C CYS A 321 -13.75 -3.42 6.90
N GLN A 322 -15.06 -3.63 6.76
CA GLN A 322 -15.90 -4.42 7.64
C GLN A 322 -16.79 -5.33 6.81
N THR A 323 -16.95 -6.56 7.27
CA THR A 323 -17.86 -7.53 6.66
C THR A 323 -19.23 -7.40 7.30
N ILE A 324 -20.27 -7.04 6.54
CA ILE A 324 -21.65 -7.00 7.03
C ILE A 324 -22.43 -8.07 6.26
N GLY A 325 -22.74 -9.19 6.94
CA GLY A 325 -23.28 -10.36 6.27
C GLY A 325 -22.25 -11.00 5.32
N ASN A 326 -22.55 -11.05 4.03
CA ASN A 326 -21.63 -11.52 2.98
C ASN A 326 -21.03 -10.36 2.16
N GLN A 327 -21.22 -9.11 2.55
CA GLN A 327 -20.74 -7.94 1.81
C GLN A 327 -19.53 -7.32 2.50
N LEU A 328 -18.55 -6.89 1.71
CA LEU A 328 -17.42 -6.10 2.18
C LEU A 328 -17.74 -4.61 2.02
N PHE A 329 -17.60 -3.86 3.12
CA PHE A 329 -17.75 -2.41 3.14
C PHE A 329 -16.43 -1.78 3.58
N CYS A 330 -15.87 -0.89 2.80
CA CYS A 330 -14.56 -0.28 3.00
C CYS A 330 -14.66 1.25 3.03
N GLN A 331 -13.77 1.88 3.80
CA GLN A 331 -13.68 3.34 3.87
C GLN A 331 -13.04 3.93 2.60
N THR A 332 -12.09 3.21 2.00
CA THR A 332 -11.40 3.62 0.77
C THR A 332 -11.58 2.57 -0.32
N ALA A 333 -11.66 2.99 -1.58
CA ALA A 333 -11.75 2.10 -2.74
C ALA A 333 -12.94 1.12 -2.70
N GLN A 334 -14.09 1.55 -2.17
CA GLN A 334 -15.29 0.71 -2.08
C GLN A 334 -15.81 0.32 -3.48
N CYS A 335 -16.08 -0.97 -3.69
CA CYS A 335 -16.77 -1.43 -4.88
C CYS A 335 -18.30 -1.43 -4.68
N THR A 336 -19.05 -0.91 -5.65
CA THR A 336 -20.52 -0.83 -5.59
C THR A 336 -21.18 -1.91 -6.44
N PRO A 337 -22.25 -2.58 -5.94
CA PRO A 337 -22.27 -3.30 -4.67
C PRO A 337 -21.61 -4.70 -4.78
N ASP A 338 -20.79 -5.05 -3.77
CA ASP A 338 -20.19 -6.38 -3.51
C ASP A 338 -21.22 -7.47 -3.09
N ALA A 339 -22.43 -7.46 -3.66
CA ALA A 339 -23.57 -8.26 -3.22
C ALA A 339 -23.39 -9.79 -3.42
N PRO A 340 -24.14 -10.65 -2.68
CA PRO A 340 -24.04 -12.10 -2.84
C PRO A 340 -24.33 -12.58 -4.28
N PRO A 341 -23.55 -13.53 -4.84
CA PRO A 341 -22.52 -14.35 -4.17
C PRO A 341 -21.10 -13.74 -4.14
N ASN A 342 -20.93 -12.47 -4.54
CA ASN A 342 -19.63 -11.84 -4.85
C ASN A 342 -18.99 -11.13 -3.64
N GLY A 343 -18.87 -11.82 -2.50
CA GLY A 343 -18.72 -11.17 -1.19
C GLY A 343 -17.53 -10.24 -0.94
N GLY A 344 -16.50 -10.24 -1.79
CA GLY A 344 -15.49 -9.18 -1.85
C GLY A 344 -15.08 -8.79 -3.27
N ARG A 345 -15.84 -9.25 -4.28
CA ARG A 345 -15.53 -9.08 -5.69
C ARG A 345 -16.28 -7.87 -6.25
N CYS A 346 -15.54 -7.01 -6.93
CA CYS A 346 -16.09 -5.85 -7.61
C CYS A 346 -16.93 -6.27 -8.83
N LEU A 347 -17.99 -5.50 -9.11
CA LEU A 347 -18.81 -5.76 -10.29
C LEU A 347 -18.02 -5.54 -11.58
N LEU A 348 -18.36 -6.32 -12.60
CA LEU A 348 -17.79 -6.18 -13.94
C LEU A 348 -18.05 -4.75 -14.46
N ASN A 349 -17.04 -4.17 -15.10
CA ASN A 349 -17.10 -2.83 -15.70
C ASN A 349 -17.38 -1.72 -14.67
N GLN A 350 -17.02 -1.93 -13.41
CA GLN A 350 -17.10 -0.91 -12.37
C GLN A 350 -15.76 -0.78 -11.66
N GLU A 351 -15.23 0.44 -11.68
CA GLU A 351 -14.09 0.82 -10.85
C GLU A 351 -14.53 1.01 -9.39
N PRO A 352 -13.62 0.85 -8.42
CA PRO A 352 -13.91 1.22 -7.04
C PRO A 352 -14.14 2.73 -6.93
N SER A 353 -14.84 3.14 -5.88
CA SER A 353 -15.11 4.54 -5.59
C SER A 353 -13.81 5.28 -5.24
N PRO A 354 -13.46 6.37 -5.94
CA PRO A 354 -12.29 7.17 -5.62
C PRO A 354 -12.43 7.92 -4.29
N PRO A 355 -11.31 8.31 -3.65
CA PRO A 355 -9.95 8.18 -4.16
C PRO A 355 -9.28 6.83 -3.85
N PHE A 356 -8.43 6.37 -4.77
CA PHE A 356 -7.59 5.20 -4.57
C PHE A 356 -6.34 5.24 -5.47
N THR A 357 -5.26 4.63 -5.01
CA THR A 357 -4.09 4.34 -5.85
C THR A 357 -4.40 3.14 -6.73
N LYS A 358 -4.33 3.35 -8.04
CA LYS A 358 -4.66 2.37 -9.07
C LYS A 358 -3.39 1.66 -9.55
N ILE A 359 -3.52 0.37 -9.90
CA ILE A 359 -2.46 -0.45 -10.47
C ILE A 359 -3.00 -0.97 -11.80
N GLU A 360 -2.51 -0.47 -12.93
CA GLU A 360 -3.05 -0.83 -14.24
C GLU A 360 -2.20 -1.92 -14.88
N MET A 361 -2.87 -2.88 -15.53
CA MET A 361 -2.19 -4.04 -16.09
C MET A 361 -2.97 -4.67 -17.22
N ASN A 362 -2.22 -5.10 -18.24
CA ASN A 362 -2.73 -5.94 -19.30
C ASN A 362 -1.97 -7.28 -19.40
N PHE A 363 -2.70 -8.38 -19.23
CA PHE A 363 -2.25 -9.74 -19.50
C PHE A 363 -2.88 -10.24 -20.81
N PHE A 364 -2.06 -10.55 -21.82
CA PHE A 364 -2.55 -11.12 -23.07
C PHE A 364 -2.02 -12.54 -23.31
N ASN A 365 -2.86 -13.40 -23.90
CA ASN A 365 -2.55 -14.81 -24.14
C ASN A 365 -1.90 -15.11 -25.50
N THR A 366 -1.96 -14.16 -26.43
CA THR A 366 -1.33 -14.26 -27.76
C THR A 366 -0.49 -13.02 -28.00
N ALA A 367 0.64 -13.18 -28.69
CA ALA A 367 1.37 -12.06 -29.26
C ALA A 367 0.41 -11.34 -30.23
N GLN A 368 -0.06 -10.15 -29.86
CA GLN A 368 -0.78 -9.32 -30.82
C GLN A 368 0.23 -8.88 -31.90
N GLY A 369 -0.18 -9.00 -33.16
CA GLY A 369 0.69 -8.91 -34.34
C GLY A 369 1.33 -7.56 -34.62
N ASP A 370 1.33 -6.64 -33.66
CA ASP A 370 1.86 -5.27 -33.75
C ASP A 370 3.06 -4.98 -32.84
N GLY A 371 3.41 -5.87 -31.90
CA GLY A 371 4.70 -5.78 -31.20
C GLY A 371 4.69 -5.88 -29.67
N SER A 372 3.56 -5.73 -28.97
CA SER A 372 3.24 -6.34 -27.65
C SER A 372 2.29 -5.48 -26.80
N PHE A 373 1.15 -6.04 -26.38
CA PHE A 373 0.37 -5.49 -25.27
C PHE A 373 0.50 -6.30 -23.96
N ASP A 374 1.12 -7.50 -23.98
CA ASP A 374 1.43 -8.25 -22.76
C ASP A 374 2.69 -7.71 -22.11
N GLY A 375 2.67 -7.48 -20.81
CA GLY A 375 3.86 -7.02 -20.08
C GLY A 375 3.84 -5.57 -19.62
N VAL A 376 2.82 -4.78 -19.98
CA VAL A 376 2.74 -3.34 -19.68
C VAL A 376 1.99 -3.09 -18.38
N TYR A 377 2.54 -2.23 -17.53
CA TYR A 377 1.99 -1.92 -16.22
C TYR A 377 2.39 -0.54 -15.72
N ASP A 378 1.58 0.00 -14.81
CA ASP A 378 1.82 1.28 -14.18
C ASP A 378 1.11 1.38 -12.83
N ILE A 379 1.56 2.36 -12.05
CA ILE A 379 0.88 2.83 -10.84
C ILE A 379 0.26 4.17 -11.18
N SER A 380 -1.01 4.37 -10.86
CA SER A 380 -1.76 5.54 -11.28
C SER A 380 -2.39 6.26 -10.07
N LEU A 381 -2.19 7.58 -10.04
CA LEU A 381 -2.74 8.53 -9.06
C LEU A 381 -3.77 9.46 -9.70
N ILE A 382 -4.20 9.15 -10.92
CA ILE A 382 -5.25 9.87 -11.65
C ILE A 382 -6.54 9.96 -10.81
N GLU A 383 -6.87 8.89 -10.09
CA GLU A 383 -8.06 8.80 -9.22
C GLU A 383 -7.75 9.18 -7.77
N GLY A 384 -6.60 9.78 -7.50
CA GLY A 384 -6.15 10.15 -6.17
C GLY A 384 -5.31 9.07 -5.51
N PHE A 385 -5.31 9.06 -4.18
CA PHE A 385 -4.40 8.26 -3.37
C PHE A 385 -5.06 7.74 -2.11
N ASN A 386 -4.73 6.52 -1.71
CA ASN A 386 -5.09 5.96 -0.40
C ASN A 386 -3.97 5.11 0.23
N VAL A 387 -3.31 4.26 -0.56
CA VAL A 387 -2.26 3.35 -0.07
C VAL A 387 -1.06 3.41 -1.02
N PRO A 388 0.18 3.59 -0.51
CA PRO A 388 1.38 3.47 -1.33
C PRO A 388 1.50 2.08 -1.96
N VAL A 389 1.88 2.03 -3.23
CA VAL A 389 2.05 0.76 -3.95
C VAL A 389 3.36 0.73 -4.70
N GLU A 390 4.02 -0.42 -4.68
CA GLU A 390 5.00 -0.78 -5.69
C GLU A 390 4.49 -1.95 -6.54
N MET A 391 4.65 -1.86 -7.85
CA MET A 391 4.48 -2.99 -8.76
C MET A 391 5.78 -3.25 -9.53
N LYS A 392 6.17 -4.52 -9.58
CA LYS A 392 7.36 -4.96 -10.32
C LYS A 392 7.11 -6.25 -11.08
N ALA A 393 7.53 -6.26 -12.34
CA ALA A 393 7.55 -7.48 -13.14
C ALA A 393 8.77 -8.36 -12.83
N LEU A 394 8.55 -9.67 -12.79
CA LEU A 394 9.54 -10.66 -12.35
C LEU A 394 10.38 -11.20 -13.51
N GLY A 395 11.04 -10.28 -14.23
CA GLY A 395 11.95 -10.56 -15.32
C GLY A 395 13.29 -9.82 -15.18
N PRO A 396 14.32 -10.23 -15.93
CA PRO A 396 15.61 -9.54 -15.91
C PRO A 396 15.49 -8.14 -16.51
N GLN A 397 16.13 -7.16 -15.86
CA GLN A 397 16.47 -5.88 -16.49
C GLN A 397 17.56 -6.15 -17.52
N ALA A 398 17.19 -6.41 -18.78
CA ALA A 398 18.12 -6.79 -19.83
C ALA A 398 18.62 -5.57 -20.62
N THR A 399 19.83 -5.65 -21.18
CA THR A 399 20.40 -4.62 -22.08
C THR A 399 20.04 -4.86 -23.56
N VAL A 400 18.97 -5.61 -23.86
CA VAL A 400 18.63 -6.03 -25.23
C VAL A 400 17.50 -5.22 -25.85
N THR A 401 17.69 -4.99 -27.16
CA THR A 401 16.93 -4.22 -28.15
C THR A 401 15.66 -3.53 -27.65
N PRO A 402 15.62 -2.18 -27.69
CA PRO A 402 14.51 -1.39 -27.21
C PRO A 402 13.16 -1.86 -27.75
N PHE A 403 12.14 -1.93 -26.88
CA PHE A 403 10.77 -1.76 -27.33
C PHE A 403 10.63 -0.32 -27.83
N PRO A 404 9.98 -0.03 -28.98
CA PRO A 404 9.75 1.34 -29.39
C PRO A 404 8.96 2.10 -28.31
N PRO A 405 9.38 3.33 -27.92
CA PRO A 405 10.51 4.09 -28.45
C PRO A 405 11.89 3.67 -27.92
N ALA A 406 12.92 3.86 -28.74
CA ALA A 406 14.21 3.17 -28.65
C ALA A 406 15.16 3.53 -27.48
N ASN A 407 14.67 4.13 -26.40
CA ASN A 407 15.47 4.80 -25.38
C ASN A 407 14.87 4.76 -23.96
N ASN A 408 14.19 3.67 -23.58
CA ASN A 408 13.47 3.61 -22.29
C ASN A 408 13.88 2.42 -21.40
N THR A 409 15.16 2.02 -21.43
CA THR A 409 15.69 0.88 -20.63
C THR A 409 15.45 1.02 -19.13
N ALA A 410 15.26 2.24 -18.64
CA ALA A 410 14.83 2.52 -17.27
C ALA A 410 13.51 1.83 -16.89
N PHE A 411 12.55 1.74 -17.81
CA PHE A 411 11.20 1.22 -17.57
C PHE A 411 11.06 -0.29 -17.80
N GLN A 412 12.10 -0.93 -18.33
CA GLN A 412 12.09 -2.37 -18.57
C GLN A 412 12.20 -3.12 -17.24
N CYS A 413 11.17 -3.88 -16.87
CA CYS A 413 11.11 -4.67 -15.62
C CYS A 413 11.47 -3.85 -14.35
N GLY A 414 11.25 -2.53 -14.41
CA GLY A 414 11.49 -1.59 -13.31
C GLY A 414 10.45 -1.71 -12.17
N GLY A 415 10.70 -1.01 -11.07
CA GLY A 415 9.73 -0.91 -9.97
C GLY A 415 8.87 0.34 -10.14
N ALA A 416 7.65 0.19 -10.64
CA ALA A 416 6.67 1.27 -10.67
C ALA A 416 6.24 1.56 -9.23
N GLY A 417 6.39 2.80 -8.74
CA GLY A 417 6.08 3.09 -7.34
C GLY A 417 7.14 2.69 -6.31
N ALA A 418 8.32 2.22 -6.74
CA ALA A 418 9.34 1.73 -5.80
C ALA A 418 9.95 2.87 -4.96
N PRO A 419 10.04 2.72 -3.62
CA PRO A 419 10.72 3.67 -2.75
C PRO A 419 12.23 3.75 -3.03
N PHE A 420 12.82 2.66 -3.48
CA PHE A 420 14.24 2.56 -3.79
C PHE A 420 14.39 2.08 -5.23
N GLN A 421 14.76 2.98 -6.14
CA GLN A 421 15.09 2.58 -7.49
C GLN A 421 16.51 2.00 -7.51
N ALA A 422 16.69 0.83 -8.12
CA ALA A 422 18.03 0.35 -8.43
C ALA A 422 18.74 1.39 -9.32
N ALA A 423 20.06 1.56 -9.12
CA ALA A 423 20.84 2.43 -10.00
C ALA A 423 20.71 1.89 -11.44
N ASN A 424 19.97 2.60 -12.28
CA ASN A 424 19.81 2.22 -13.68
C ASN A 424 21.18 2.09 -14.36
N PRO A 425 21.34 1.20 -15.36
CA PRO A 425 22.55 1.16 -16.16
C PRO A 425 22.81 2.56 -16.76
N PRO A 426 24.08 2.93 -17.01
CA PRO A 426 24.43 4.23 -17.56
C PRO A 426 23.93 4.32 -19.01
N THR A 427 22.77 4.91 -19.23
CA THR A 427 22.23 5.32 -20.53
C THR A 427 22.09 6.85 -20.56
N PRO A 428 21.88 7.50 -21.71
CA PRO A 428 21.79 8.97 -21.78
C PRO A 428 20.52 9.53 -21.09
N ASP A 429 19.64 8.68 -20.57
CA ASP A 429 18.35 9.04 -20.00
C ASP A 429 18.46 9.39 -18.51
N ALA A 430 17.55 10.23 -18.03
CA ALA A 430 17.41 10.52 -16.61
C ALA A 430 17.15 9.23 -15.81
N PRO A 431 17.64 9.11 -14.56
CA PRO A 431 17.32 7.96 -13.71
C PRO A 431 15.83 7.92 -13.36
N LEU A 432 15.30 6.74 -13.02
CA LEU A 432 13.99 6.67 -12.37
C LEU A 432 14.06 7.39 -11.02
N GLY A 433 13.05 8.22 -10.72
CA GLY A 433 12.90 8.80 -9.40
C GLY A 433 12.38 7.79 -8.37
N SER A 434 12.98 7.79 -7.17
CA SER A 434 12.44 7.05 -6.01
C SER A 434 11.11 7.64 -5.55
N CYS A 435 10.18 6.79 -5.11
CA CYS A 435 8.89 7.20 -4.57
C CYS A 435 8.91 7.26 -3.04
N PRO A 436 9.15 8.42 -2.41
CA PRO A 436 9.11 8.54 -0.95
C PRO A 436 7.70 8.32 -0.38
N TRP A 437 6.66 8.41 -1.22
CA TRP A 437 5.26 8.29 -0.83
C TRP A 437 4.87 9.25 0.30
N VAL A 438 5.40 10.48 0.25
CA VAL A 438 4.97 11.56 1.14
C VAL A 438 3.97 12.41 0.37
N VAL A 439 2.68 12.04 0.48
CA VAL A 439 1.59 12.66 -0.26
C VAL A 439 1.01 13.77 0.60
N THR A 440 1.49 15.00 0.37
CA THR A 440 1.05 16.19 1.12
C THR A 440 0.31 17.15 0.21
N PRO A 441 -1.00 17.37 0.42
CA PRO A 441 -1.73 18.35 -0.35
C PRO A 441 -1.14 19.76 -0.25
N PRO A 442 -1.14 20.53 -1.35
CA PRO A 442 -0.57 21.86 -1.38
C PRO A 442 -1.35 22.86 -0.52
N ASN A 443 -0.62 23.82 0.05
CA ASN A 443 -1.16 24.96 0.80
C ASN A 443 -0.42 26.23 0.37
N ASN A 444 -0.86 26.84 -0.75
CA ASN A 444 -0.13 27.92 -1.42
C ASN A 444 -1.02 29.14 -1.79
N GLY A 445 -2.22 29.24 -1.20
CA GLY A 445 -3.16 30.33 -1.46
C GLY A 445 -4.01 30.17 -2.74
N VAL A 446 -3.53 29.38 -3.71
CA VAL A 446 -4.33 28.92 -4.86
C VAL A 446 -5.05 27.62 -4.48
N LEU A 447 -4.26 26.61 -4.11
CA LEU A 447 -4.73 25.32 -3.63
C LEU A 447 -4.75 25.32 -2.11
N ALA A 448 -5.82 24.77 -1.54
CA ALA A 448 -5.99 24.63 -0.10
C ALA A 448 -6.20 23.15 0.27
N PRO A 449 -5.48 22.63 1.28
CA PRO A 449 -5.35 21.20 1.52
C PRO A 449 -6.68 20.52 1.86
N GLN A 450 -7.62 21.24 2.47
CA GLN A 450 -8.92 20.69 2.84
C GLN A 450 -9.77 20.24 1.65
N PHE A 451 -9.52 20.75 0.44
CA PHE A 451 -10.23 20.32 -0.77
C PHE A 451 -9.62 19.07 -1.42
N PHE A 452 -8.52 18.58 -0.86
CA PHE A 452 -7.79 17.40 -1.35
C PHE A 452 -7.68 16.32 -0.29
N ASN A 453 -7.67 16.65 1.00
CA ASN A 453 -7.71 15.65 2.06
C ASN A 453 -8.97 14.79 1.93
N PHE A 454 -8.82 13.47 1.88
CA PHE A 454 -9.92 12.54 2.05
C PHE A 454 -9.92 12.04 3.49
N VAL A 455 -11.03 12.24 4.21
CA VAL A 455 -11.11 11.94 5.64
C VAL A 455 -12.32 11.09 5.98
N THR A 456 -12.29 10.45 7.15
CA THR A 456 -13.50 9.87 7.75
C THR A 456 -14.53 10.96 8.06
N ASP A 457 -15.82 10.63 7.98
CA ASP A 457 -16.90 11.51 8.46
C ASP A 457 -16.95 11.51 10.00
N GLY A 458 -16.14 12.37 10.61
CA GLY A 458 -16.03 12.51 12.07
C GLY A 458 -17.01 13.52 12.66
N ASP A 459 -17.69 14.31 11.83
CA ASP A 459 -18.53 15.44 12.25
C ASP A 459 -20.04 15.12 12.20
N GLU A 460 -20.48 14.01 11.60
CA GLU A 460 -21.90 13.63 11.50
C GLU A 460 -22.62 13.63 12.86
N ALA A 461 -21.94 13.14 13.91
CA ALA A 461 -22.49 13.11 15.27
C ALA A 461 -22.62 14.51 15.92
N ALA A 462 -21.87 15.51 15.43
CA ALA A 462 -21.84 16.86 15.97
C ALA A 462 -22.76 17.85 15.22
N GLY A 463 -23.25 17.47 14.03
CA GLY A 463 -24.07 18.34 13.17
C GLY A 463 -23.31 19.57 12.64
N GLN A 464 -21.98 19.49 12.54
CA GLN A 464 -21.10 20.60 12.15
C GLN A 464 -20.32 20.28 10.88
N ASN A 465 -20.67 20.84 9.73
CA ASN A 465 -19.96 20.59 8.45
C ASN A 465 -19.01 21.74 8.09
N ASN A 466 -18.30 22.30 9.08
CA ASN A 466 -17.56 23.56 8.94
C ASN A 466 -16.05 23.46 9.26
N CYS A 467 -15.51 22.24 9.39
CA CYS A 467 -14.11 22.00 9.68
C CYS A 467 -13.60 22.58 11.02
N SER A 468 -14.42 22.53 12.07
CA SER A 468 -14.01 22.87 13.44
C SER A 468 -13.30 21.69 14.12
N CYS A 469 -12.08 21.39 13.69
CA CYS A 469 -11.40 20.15 14.06
C CYS A 469 -11.02 20.06 15.55
N THR A 470 -11.04 18.83 16.06
CA THR A 470 -10.68 18.51 17.45
C THR A 470 -9.42 17.66 17.47
N ALA A 471 -8.85 17.41 18.65
CA ALA A 471 -7.71 16.50 18.76
C ALA A 471 -8.03 15.06 18.31
N ALA A 472 -9.30 14.63 18.40
CA ALA A 472 -9.74 13.30 17.98
C ALA A 472 -9.99 13.20 16.47
N ASN A 473 -10.31 14.32 15.81
CA ASN A 473 -10.53 14.43 14.37
C ASN A 473 -9.71 15.62 13.86
N PRO A 474 -8.40 15.46 13.65
CA PRO A 474 -7.49 16.59 13.52
C PRO A 474 -7.43 17.18 12.10
N VAL A 475 -7.92 16.46 11.08
CA VAL A 475 -7.76 16.86 9.68
C VAL A 475 -9.10 17.27 9.08
N CYS A 476 -9.18 18.50 8.59
CA CYS A 476 -10.28 18.99 7.77
C CYS A 476 -10.11 18.47 6.33
N GLY A 477 -11.16 17.90 5.77
CA GLY A 477 -11.16 17.33 4.43
C GLY A 477 -12.56 17.04 3.88
N ILE A 478 -12.57 16.42 2.71
CA ILE A 478 -13.77 15.89 2.07
C ILE A 478 -13.99 14.46 2.56
N ALA A 479 -15.21 14.11 2.92
CA ALA A 479 -15.62 12.78 3.34
C ALA A 479 -16.83 12.30 2.53
N PHE A 480 -16.99 10.99 2.41
CA PHE A 480 -18.30 10.42 2.08
C PHE A 480 -19.22 10.56 3.29
N LYS A 481 -20.47 10.97 3.06
CA LYS A 481 -21.47 11.05 4.12
C LYS A 481 -21.72 9.65 4.71
N ALA A 482 -21.50 9.48 6.02
CA ALA A 482 -21.52 8.18 6.67
C ALA A 482 -22.89 7.46 6.62
N ALA A 483 -24.01 8.18 6.62
CA ALA A 483 -25.33 7.58 6.40
C ALA A 483 -25.57 7.03 4.98
N ASP A 484 -24.73 7.35 3.99
CA ASP A 484 -24.97 6.99 2.58
C ASP A 484 -23.69 6.89 1.71
N PRO A 485 -22.66 6.12 2.12
CA PRO A 485 -21.38 6.07 1.42
C PRO A 485 -21.51 5.49 -0.01
N GLN A 486 -22.52 4.65 -0.25
CA GLN A 486 -22.76 4.02 -1.55
C GLN A 486 -23.41 4.96 -2.59
N LYS A 487 -24.04 6.07 -2.16
CA LYS A 487 -24.60 7.06 -3.09
C LYS A 487 -23.60 8.15 -3.49
N GLY A 488 -22.38 8.10 -2.97
CA GLY A 488 -21.31 9.01 -3.36
C GLY A 488 -21.55 10.48 -2.98
N ASN A 489 -22.33 10.74 -1.94
CA ASN A 489 -22.55 12.10 -1.46
C ASN A 489 -21.32 12.59 -0.68
N LEU A 490 -20.76 13.73 -1.07
CA LEU A 490 -19.58 14.33 -0.47
C LEU A 490 -19.95 15.47 0.50
N ILE A 491 -19.21 15.58 1.60
CA ILE A 491 -19.30 16.64 2.60
C ILE A 491 -17.91 17.11 3.05
N MET A 492 -17.83 18.32 3.62
CA MET A 492 -16.65 18.75 4.38
C MET A 492 -16.78 18.29 5.82
N SER A 493 -15.77 17.59 6.34
CA SER A 493 -15.72 17.06 7.69
C SER A 493 -14.31 17.18 8.26
N CYS A 494 -14.21 17.20 9.59
CA CYS A 494 -13.01 16.81 10.29
C CYS A 494 -13.00 15.29 10.52
N GLY A 495 -11.85 14.66 10.36
CA GLY A 495 -11.71 13.22 10.53
C GLY A 495 -10.27 12.75 10.62
N GLN A 496 -10.11 11.44 10.58
CA GLN A 496 -8.83 10.79 10.32
C GLN A 496 -8.54 10.85 8.82
N LEU A 497 -7.30 11.12 8.45
CA LEU A 497 -6.87 11.14 7.06
C LEU A 497 -6.85 9.72 6.50
N LEU A 498 -7.56 9.52 5.39
CA LEU A 498 -7.71 8.25 4.68
C LEU A 498 -6.95 8.22 3.35
N GLY A 499 -6.61 9.40 2.81
CA GLY A 499 -6.04 9.53 1.48
C GLY A 499 -6.14 10.96 0.96
N THR A 500 -6.01 11.10 -0.36
CA THR A 500 -6.21 12.39 -1.03
C THR A 500 -6.94 12.26 -2.35
N TRP A 501 -7.79 13.24 -2.64
CA TRP A 501 -8.49 13.38 -3.90
C TRP A 501 -7.56 13.93 -5.00
N ALA A 502 -7.76 13.49 -6.24
CA ALA A 502 -7.26 14.19 -7.41
C ALA A 502 -8.30 15.24 -7.87
N LEU A 503 -7.82 16.40 -8.35
CA LEU A 503 -8.75 17.44 -8.83
C LEU A 503 -9.59 16.93 -10.01
N LYS A 504 -8.97 16.14 -10.92
CA LYS A 504 -9.68 15.45 -12.00
C LYS A 504 -10.95 14.79 -11.49
N THR A 505 -10.82 13.88 -10.53
CA THR A 505 -11.95 13.11 -9.98
C THR A 505 -13.04 14.02 -9.44
N LEU A 506 -12.68 15.09 -8.72
CA LEU A 506 -13.64 16.05 -8.16
C LEU A 506 -14.34 16.90 -9.23
N CYS A 507 -13.69 17.15 -10.37
CA CYS A 507 -14.28 17.86 -11.49
C CYS A 507 -15.12 16.95 -12.41
N THR A 508 -14.76 15.68 -12.59
CA THR A 508 -15.36 14.82 -13.64
C THR A 508 -16.41 13.83 -13.13
N GLN A 509 -16.37 13.40 -11.87
CA GLN A 509 -17.28 12.36 -11.38
C GLN A 509 -18.68 12.91 -11.06
N PRO A 510 -19.76 12.22 -11.47
CA PRO A 510 -21.14 12.62 -11.18
C PRO A 510 -21.53 12.16 -9.77
N PHE A 511 -21.01 12.82 -8.74
CA PHE A 511 -21.47 12.58 -7.37
C PHE A 511 -22.96 12.89 -7.27
N ALA A 512 -23.75 11.96 -6.70
CA ALA A 512 -25.21 11.93 -6.84
C ALA A 512 -25.93 13.16 -6.26
N THR A 513 -25.24 13.97 -5.46
CA THR A 513 -25.50 15.39 -5.17
C THR A 513 -24.42 15.86 -4.19
N THR A 514 -23.81 17.03 -4.37
CA THR A 514 -23.04 17.72 -3.32
C THR A 514 -24.02 18.21 -2.24
N VAL A 515 -24.67 17.29 -1.52
CA VAL A 515 -25.90 17.53 -0.73
C VAL A 515 -25.75 18.60 0.37
N THR A 516 -24.55 19.01 0.74
CA THR A 516 -24.39 19.94 1.87
C THR A 516 -23.15 20.81 1.83
N LEU A 517 -22.51 20.96 0.66
CA LEU A 517 -21.44 21.93 0.52
C LEU A 517 -22.08 23.30 0.21
N THR A 518 -21.91 24.28 1.10
CA THR A 518 -22.16 25.68 0.71
C THR A 518 -21.32 25.99 -0.54
N PRO A 519 -21.69 26.95 -1.40
CA PRO A 519 -20.90 27.28 -2.59
C PRO A 519 -19.41 27.51 -2.33
N ASN A 520 -19.04 27.99 -1.13
CA ASN A 520 -17.65 28.18 -0.71
C ASN A 520 -16.87 26.89 -0.39
N ASN A 521 -17.58 25.77 -0.20
CA ASN A 521 -17.03 24.47 0.18
C ASN A 521 -17.18 23.43 -0.94
N ASP A 522 -17.79 23.78 -2.07
CA ASP A 522 -17.89 22.90 -3.23
C ASP A 522 -16.61 23.02 -4.06
N THR A 523 -15.83 21.94 -4.16
CA THR A 523 -14.56 21.93 -4.89
C THR A 523 -14.74 22.24 -6.38
N ARG A 524 -15.85 21.79 -6.98
CA ARG A 524 -16.16 22.00 -8.40
C ARG A 524 -16.37 23.48 -8.70
N LEU A 525 -17.09 24.17 -7.81
CA LEU A 525 -17.30 25.62 -7.87
C LEU A 525 -16.04 26.40 -7.47
N ARG A 526 -15.30 25.93 -6.46
CA ARG A 526 -14.10 26.60 -5.94
C ARG A 526 -12.99 26.71 -6.99
N TYR A 527 -12.82 25.67 -7.81
CA TYR A 527 -11.81 25.60 -8.85
C TYR A 527 -12.42 25.68 -10.26
N ASN A 528 -13.63 26.24 -10.37
CA ASN A 528 -14.28 26.58 -11.64
C ASN A 528 -14.29 25.45 -12.68
N CYS A 529 -14.49 24.18 -12.27
CA CYS A 529 -14.35 23.04 -13.19
C CYS A 529 -15.25 23.17 -14.45
N ASP A 530 -16.39 23.87 -14.35
CA ASP A 530 -17.35 24.07 -15.45
C ASP A 530 -17.10 25.34 -16.28
N GLU A 531 -16.08 26.15 -15.95
CA GLU A 531 -15.77 27.38 -16.67
C GLU A 531 -15.27 27.07 -18.09
N ASP A 532 -15.83 27.76 -19.08
CA ASP A 532 -15.44 27.64 -20.48
C ASP A 532 -14.06 28.26 -20.69
N ILE A 533 -13.06 27.45 -21.06
CA ILE A 533 -11.67 27.86 -21.23
C ILE A 533 -11.54 29.00 -22.24
N SER A 534 -12.40 29.04 -23.27
CA SER A 534 -12.39 30.08 -24.30
C SER A 534 -12.78 31.47 -23.76
N THR A 535 -13.35 31.53 -22.56
CA THR A 535 -13.76 32.77 -21.88
C THR A 535 -12.77 33.22 -20.81
N VAL A 536 -11.82 32.37 -20.43
CA VAL A 536 -10.80 32.68 -19.42
C VAL A 536 -9.82 33.73 -19.96
N PRO A 537 -9.66 34.89 -19.33
CA PRO A 537 -8.77 35.93 -19.84
C PRO A 537 -7.31 35.47 -19.88
N GLY A 538 -6.70 35.54 -21.07
CA GLY A 538 -5.28 35.27 -21.27
C GLY A 538 -4.94 33.85 -21.71
N THR A 539 -5.93 32.94 -21.82
CA THR A 539 -5.73 31.63 -22.46
C THR A 539 -5.42 31.76 -23.95
N GLN A 540 -4.79 30.72 -24.48
CA GLN A 540 -4.50 30.58 -25.90
C GLN A 540 -5.80 30.65 -26.71
N PRO A 541 -5.83 31.41 -27.82
CA PRO A 541 -7.02 31.48 -28.66
C PRO A 541 -7.24 30.15 -29.39
N GLY A 542 -8.50 29.77 -29.57
CA GLY A 542 -8.87 28.61 -30.40
C GLY A 542 -9.44 27.42 -29.64
N TYR A 543 -9.55 27.48 -28.30
CA TYR A 543 -10.43 26.57 -27.56
C TYR A 543 -11.84 26.63 -28.14
N THR A 544 -12.45 25.46 -28.30
CA THR A 544 -13.83 25.40 -28.78
C THR A 544 -14.74 25.91 -27.65
N ALA A 545 -15.71 26.76 -27.98
CA ALA A 545 -16.76 27.13 -27.03
C ALA A 545 -17.42 25.88 -26.43
N GLY A 546 -17.55 25.87 -25.11
CA GLY A 546 -18.02 24.73 -24.33
C GLY A 546 -16.93 23.76 -23.87
N THR A 547 -15.66 23.96 -24.25
CA THR A 547 -14.53 23.26 -23.61
C THR A 547 -14.35 23.79 -22.19
N THR A 548 -14.44 22.93 -21.18
CA THR A 548 -14.43 23.33 -19.77
C THR A 548 -13.07 23.11 -19.10
N LEU A 549 -12.81 23.75 -17.96
CA LEU A 549 -11.61 23.45 -17.16
C LEU A 549 -11.54 21.97 -16.72
N SER A 550 -12.67 21.31 -16.52
CA SER A 550 -12.73 19.87 -16.27
C SER A 550 -12.17 19.05 -17.43
N ASP A 551 -12.32 19.52 -18.67
CA ASP A 551 -11.81 18.83 -19.85
C ASP A 551 -10.28 18.90 -19.92
N ILE A 552 -9.69 20.05 -19.56
CA ILE A 552 -8.23 20.13 -19.47
C ILE A 552 -7.72 19.31 -18.29
N TYR A 553 -8.32 19.38 -17.09
CA TYR A 553 -7.86 18.55 -15.95
C TYR A 553 -7.98 17.05 -16.19
N GLY A 554 -8.95 16.63 -17.00
CA GLY A 554 -9.16 15.22 -17.37
C GLY A 554 -8.47 14.77 -18.66
N CYS A 555 -7.85 15.69 -19.41
CA CYS A 555 -7.40 15.42 -20.78
C CYS A 555 -8.50 14.77 -21.64
N ASN A 556 -9.72 15.31 -21.53
CA ASN A 556 -10.90 14.76 -22.20
C ASN A 556 -10.92 15.14 -23.67
N PHE A 557 -10.67 14.16 -24.53
CA PHE A 557 -10.77 14.31 -25.98
C PHE A 557 -12.24 14.44 -26.44
N ASN A 558 -12.55 15.45 -27.25
CA ASN A 558 -13.81 15.52 -27.98
C ASN A 558 -13.65 14.93 -29.41
N PRO A 559 -14.26 13.77 -29.73
CA PRO A 559 -14.15 13.15 -31.05
C PRO A 559 -14.67 14.01 -32.20
N SER A 560 -15.54 14.97 -31.91
CA SER A 560 -16.15 15.87 -32.90
C SER A 560 -15.21 17.00 -33.31
N ILE A 561 -14.12 17.24 -32.57
CA ILE A 561 -13.14 18.32 -32.83
C ILE A 561 -11.72 17.76 -32.61
N PRO A 562 -11.13 17.10 -33.62
CA PRO A 562 -10.02 16.16 -33.45
C PRO A 562 -8.71 16.73 -32.90
N THR A 563 -8.57 18.05 -32.80
CA THR A 563 -7.32 18.73 -32.47
C THR A 563 -7.30 19.30 -31.04
N VAL A 564 -8.41 19.73 -30.46
CA VAL A 564 -8.41 20.41 -29.13
C VAL A 564 -8.35 19.39 -27.99
N LEU A 565 -7.45 19.60 -27.02
CA LEU A 565 -7.24 18.76 -25.83
C LEU A 565 -6.95 17.27 -26.12
N ASN A 566 -6.24 16.97 -27.22
CA ASN A 566 -5.51 15.70 -27.31
C ASN A 566 -4.22 15.80 -26.49
N SER A 567 -3.58 14.67 -26.15
CA SER A 567 -2.27 14.67 -25.47
C SER A 567 -1.21 15.37 -26.33
N CYS A 568 -0.36 16.23 -25.75
CA CYS A 568 0.73 16.88 -26.50
C CYS A 568 1.84 15.88 -26.88
N TYR A 569 1.86 14.68 -26.33
CA TYR A 569 2.81 13.61 -26.68
C TYR A 569 2.38 12.82 -27.92
N LYS A 570 1.15 13.03 -28.39
CA LYS A 570 0.66 12.36 -29.59
C LYS A 570 1.22 13.02 -30.86
N SER A 571 1.91 12.21 -31.68
CA SER A 571 2.39 12.65 -33.00
C SER A 571 1.28 13.21 -33.89
N GLY A 572 1.56 14.35 -34.53
CA GLY A 572 0.63 15.02 -35.44
C GLY A 572 -0.32 16.01 -34.78
N VAL A 573 -0.21 16.23 -33.46
CA VAL A 573 -0.80 17.38 -32.77
C VAL A 573 0.09 18.60 -33.04
N SER A 574 -0.49 19.71 -33.50
CA SER A 574 0.26 20.94 -33.88
C SER A 574 -0.49 22.22 -33.55
N ASN A 575 -1.42 22.14 -32.60
CA ASN A 575 -2.39 23.19 -32.37
C ASN A 575 -2.23 23.89 -31.03
N ASN A 576 -1.15 23.68 -30.26
CA ASN A 576 -0.85 24.29 -28.96
C ASN A 576 -1.95 24.30 -27.88
N LEU A 577 -3.09 23.63 -28.12
CA LEU A 577 -4.28 23.53 -27.27
C LEU A 577 -4.46 22.10 -26.73
N CYS A 578 -3.36 21.35 -26.62
CA CYS A 578 -3.31 19.98 -26.15
C CYS A 578 -3.29 19.90 -24.61
N CYS A 579 -3.65 18.75 -24.04
CA CYS A 579 -3.40 18.46 -22.62
C CYS A 579 -1.97 17.95 -22.45
N GLY A 580 -1.38 18.23 -21.28
CA GLY A 580 -0.08 17.74 -20.80
C GLY A 580 1.12 18.10 -21.67
N ALA A 581 2.01 18.92 -21.10
CA ALA A 581 3.05 19.61 -21.86
C ALA A 581 4.38 19.70 -21.09
N VAL A 582 4.59 18.82 -20.11
CA VAL A 582 5.77 18.86 -19.24
C VAL A 582 6.61 17.61 -19.38
N ASP A 583 7.79 17.83 -19.97
CA ASP A 583 8.85 16.85 -20.06
C ASP A 583 9.57 16.72 -18.71
N TRP A 584 9.20 15.70 -17.94
CA TRP A 584 9.70 15.39 -16.60
C TRP A 584 11.20 15.05 -16.57
N ASN A 585 11.82 14.73 -17.69
CA ASN A 585 13.27 14.49 -17.77
C ASN A 585 14.10 15.78 -17.92
N THR A 586 13.47 16.92 -18.19
CA THR A 586 14.15 18.22 -18.37
C THR A 586 13.65 19.30 -17.41
N THR A 587 12.52 19.07 -16.75
CA THR A 587 11.85 20.06 -15.90
C THR A 587 12.47 20.13 -14.50
N ASN A 588 13.19 21.20 -14.20
CA ASN A 588 13.78 21.45 -12.86
C ASN A 588 12.68 21.82 -11.83
N PRO A 589 12.72 21.31 -10.58
CA PRO A 589 13.80 20.52 -9.97
C PRO A 589 13.66 19.01 -10.08
N TYR A 590 12.63 18.51 -10.78
CA TYR A 590 12.28 17.09 -10.79
C TYR A 590 12.66 16.45 -12.11
N VAL A 591 13.86 15.86 -12.14
CA VAL A 591 14.36 15.11 -13.31
C VAL A 591 14.11 13.62 -13.08
N THR A 592 13.15 13.04 -13.80
CA THR A 592 12.88 11.60 -13.84
C THR A 592 12.89 11.09 -15.28
N ALA A 593 13.17 9.80 -15.48
CA ALA A 593 13.06 9.17 -16.78
C ALA A 593 11.66 9.40 -17.39
N GLN A 594 11.60 9.50 -18.72
CA GLN A 594 10.35 9.45 -19.48
C GLN A 594 10.58 8.74 -20.81
N ASP A 595 9.56 8.03 -21.32
CA ASP A 595 9.69 7.21 -22.52
C ASP A 595 9.52 7.99 -23.84
N THR A 596 8.86 9.14 -23.80
CA THR A 596 8.49 9.96 -24.96
C THR A 596 8.65 11.44 -24.60
N GLN A 597 9.04 12.28 -25.56
CA GLN A 597 9.04 13.75 -25.40
C GLN A 597 7.75 14.33 -25.98
N ALA A 598 7.29 15.45 -25.45
CA ALA A 598 6.14 16.15 -26.00
C ALA A 598 6.40 16.57 -27.46
N SER A 599 5.40 16.39 -28.33
CA SER A 599 5.45 16.80 -29.73
C SER A 599 5.05 18.26 -29.95
N ASP A 600 4.31 18.83 -28.99
CA ASP A 600 3.89 20.23 -28.92
C ASP A 600 3.81 20.65 -27.44
N THR A 601 3.48 21.92 -27.17
CA THR A 601 3.30 22.42 -25.80
C THR A 601 2.02 23.24 -25.69
N ASN A 602 1.44 23.28 -24.50
CA ASN A 602 0.33 24.16 -24.16
C ASN A 602 0.73 25.05 -22.97
N SER A 603 0.87 26.36 -23.19
CA SER A 603 1.24 27.30 -22.14
C SER A 603 0.22 27.39 -21.00
N ASP A 604 -1.05 27.09 -21.28
CA ASP A 604 -2.15 27.17 -20.32
C ASP A 604 -2.15 25.97 -19.37
N TRP A 605 -1.39 24.92 -19.69
CA TRP A 605 -1.17 23.80 -18.76
C TRP A 605 -0.30 24.21 -17.55
N GLY A 606 0.55 25.23 -17.71
CA GLY A 606 1.48 25.73 -16.69
C GLY A 606 2.81 24.96 -16.64
N SER A 607 3.79 25.46 -15.90
CA SER A 607 5.06 24.75 -15.62
C SER A 607 5.78 25.41 -14.43
N PRO A 608 6.94 24.89 -13.95
CA PRO A 608 7.73 25.61 -12.94
C PRO A 608 8.17 27.02 -13.36
N THR A 609 8.27 27.28 -14.67
CA THR A 609 8.86 28.51 -15.22
C THR A 609 7.86 29.36 -16.00
N SER A 610 6.63 28.89 -16.20
CA SER A 610 5.56 29.60 -16.89
C SER A 610 4.31 29.74 -16.04
N VAL A 611 3.77 30.95 -15.99
CA VAL A 611 2.51 31.24 -15.32
C VAL A 611 1.37 30.90 -16.28
N SER A 612 0.43 30.06 -15.83
CA SER A 612 -0.79 29.80 -16.59
C SER A 612 -1.87 30.85 -16.26
N PRO A 613 -2.69 31.25 -17.25
CA PRO A 613 -3.93 32.00 -17.01
C PRO A 613 -5.02 31.15 -16.31
N ILE A 614 -4.91 29.82 -16.35
CA ILE A 614 -5.80 28.90 -15.64
C ILE A 614 -5.35 28.79 -14.18
N VAL A 615 -6.29 28.94 -13.24
CA VAL A 615 -6.01 28.93 -11.80
C VAL A 615 -6.99 28.00 -11.06
N PRO A 616 -6.52 26.88 -10.48
CA PRO A 616 -5.16 26.35 -10.53
C PRO A 616 -4.80 25.80 -11.91
N SER A 617 -3.54 25.94 -12.31
CA SER A 617 -3.06 25.31 -13.55
C SER A 617 -3.08 23.78 -13.42
N PRO A 618 -3.29 23.03 -14.51
CA PRO A 618 -3.18 21.57 -14.49
C PRO A 618 -1.87 21.06 -13.85
N TYR A 619 -0.73 21.70 -14.16
CA TYR A 619 0.56 21.40 -13.53
C TYR A 619 0.51 21.44 -11.99
N GLU A 620 0.00 22.53 -11.42
CA GLU A 620 -0.08 22.71 -9.96
C GLU A 620 -0.94 21.63 -9.28
N THR A 621 -1.91 21.10 -9.99
CA THR A 621 -2.84 20.10 -9.45
C THR A 621 -2.23 18.70 -9.34
N ILE A 622 -1.13 18.41 -10.06
CA ILE A 622 -0.50 17.08 -10.09
C ILE A 622 0.95 17.05 -9.60
N VAL A 623 1.67 18.18 -9.59
CA VAL A 623 3.11 18.22 -9.25
C VAL A 623 3.40 17.59 -7.88
N TRP A 624 2.51 17.74 -6.91
CA TRP A 624 2.68 17.19 -5.57
C TRP A 624 2.52 15.66 -5.54
N TYR A 625 1.70 15.08 -6.42
CA TYR A 625 1.69 13.63 -6.64
C TYR A 625 3.00 13.15 -7.28
N LYS A 626 3.54 13.89 -8.26
CA LYS A 626 4.86 13.59 -8.83
C LYS A 626 6.00 13.67 -7.82
N ASN A 627 5.92 14.61 -6.89
CA ASN A 627 6.89 14.71 -5.79
C ASN A 627 6.80 13.52 -4.83
N ALA A 628 5.60 13.01 -4.61
CA ALA A 628 5.38 11.84 -3.77
C ALA A 628 5.84 10.55 -4.48
N CYS A 629 5.65 10.45 -5.79
CA CYS A 629 6.12 9.33 -6.59
C CYS A 629 6.36 9.72 -8.07
N PRO A 630 7.63 9.93 -8.47
CA PRO A 630 7.96 10.30 -9.86
C PRO A 630 7.55 9.26 -10.89
N THR A 631 7.55 7.97 -10.51
CA THR A 631 7.20 6.85 -11.39
C THR A 631 5.74 6.43 -11.32
N ALA A 632 4.88 7.22 -10.65
CA ALA A 632 3.43 7.03 -10.70
C ALA A 632 2.82 7.94 -11.76
N TYR A 633 1.96 7.38 -12.59
CA TYR A 633 1.15 8.03 -13.60
C TYR A 633 0.10 8.94 -12.93
N SER A 634 0.28 10.24 -13.05
CA SER A 634 -0.45 11.25 -12.27
C SER A 634 -1.47 12.04 -13.07
N TYR A 635 -1.47 11.90 -14.40
CA TYR A 635 -2.33 12.68 -15.29
C TYR A 635 -2.69 11.93 -16.57
N PRO A 636 -3.99 11.85 -16.96
CA PRO A 636 -4.46 10.99 -18.06
C PRO A 636 -3.77 11.23 -19.39
N PHE A 637 -3.42 10.15 -20.09
CA PHE A 637 -2.79 10.08 -21.42
C PHE A 637 -1.43 10.78 -21.58
N ASP A 638 -0.96 11.50 -20.56
CA ASP A 638 0.05 12.53 -20.73
C ASP A 638 1.06 12.55 -19.58
N ASP A 639 1.42 11.36 -19.13
CA ASP A 639 2.45 11.14 -18.12
C ASP A 639 3.40 10.01 -18.53
N HIS A 640 4.36 10.36 -19.37
CA HIS A 640 5.33 9.43 -19.94
C HIS A 640 6.44 8.97 -18.98
N SER A 641 6.28 9.23 -17.67
CA SER A 641 7.22 8.80 -16.62
C SER A 641 6.67 7.67 -15.73
N GLY A 642 5.49 7.13 -16.05
CA GLY A 642 4.81 6.13 -15.21
C GLY A 642 4.60 4.74 -15.82
N SER A 643 4.86 4.53 -17.12
CA SER A 643 4.53 3.28 -17.82
C SER A 643 5.74 2.34 -17.98
N PHE A 644 5.60 1.12 -17.47
CA PHE A 644 6.65 0.10 -17.45
C PHE A 644 6.29 -1.08 -18.33
N PHE A 645 7.28 -1.85 -18.75
CA PHE A 645 7.07 -3.04 -19.57
C PHE A 645 8.04 -4.17 -19.22
N CYS A 646 7.60 -5.43 -19.30
CA CYS A 646 8.46 -6.58 -19.08
C CYS A 646 7.84 -7.85 -19.70
N LYS A 647 8.51 -8.44 -20.69
CA LYS A 647 7.97 -9.59 -21.43
C LYS A 647 8.93 -10.78 -21.59
N GLN A 648 10.22 -10.61 -21.31
CA GLN A 648 11.23 -11.63 -21.57
C GLN A 648 11.68 -12.35 -20.29
N SER A 649 11.85 -13.66 -20.38
CA SER A 649 12.53 -14.46 -19.36
C SER A 649 14.07 -14.30 -19.47
N PRO A 650 14.86 -14.86 -18.53
CA PRO A 650 16.33 -14.92 -18.63
C PRO A 650 16.88 -15.57 -19.90
N SER A 651 16.11 -16.42 -20.59
CA SER A 651 16.51 -17.00 -21.88
C SER A 651 16.24 -16.08 -23.08
N GLY A 652 15.75 -14.87 -22.86
CA GLY A 652 15.35 -13.92 -23.91
C GLY A 652 14.05 -14.29 -24.62
N THR A 653 13.28 -15.23 -24.07
CA THR A 653 12.02 -15.70 -24.65
C THR A 653 10.85 -14.89 -24.09
N ASN A 654 9.90 -14.50 -24.95
CA ASN A 654 8.66 -13.87 -24.49
C ASN A 654 7.86 -14.88 -23.65
N VAL A 655 7.39 -14.46 -22.48
CA VAL A 655 6.69 -15.31 -21.51
C VAL A 655 5.52 -14.56 -20.88
N LYS A 656 4.57 -15.31 -20.31
CA LYS A 656 3.49 -14.76 -19.50
C LYS A 656 4.04 -14.25 -18.17
N MET A 657 4.49 -13.02 -18.16
CA MET A 657 5.29 -12.45 -17.07
C MET A 657 4.56 -12.53 -15.72
N ASN A 658 5.30 -12.82 -14.64
CA ASN A 658 4.77 -12.76 -13.28
C ASN A 658 5.06 -11.39 -12.68
N TYR A 659 4.31 -11.01 -11.64
CA TYR A 659 4.43 -9.70 -11.01
C TYR A 659 4.36 -9.82 -9.49
N GLN A 660 4.93 -8.82 -8.83
CA GLN A 660 4.76 -8.57 -7.42
C GLN A 660 4.11 -7.20 -7.24
N VAL A 661 3.12 -7.14 -6.35
CA VAL A 661 2.47 -5.92 -5.90
C VAL A 661 2.69 -5.81 -4.40
N VAL A 662 3.30 -4.71 -3.94
CA VAL A 662 3.59 -4.47 -2.53
C VAL A 662 2.77 -3.27 -2.07
N PHE A 663 1.88 -3.48 -1.10
CA PHE A 663 1.17 -2.41 -0.40
C PHE A 663 2.04 -1.89 0.74
N CYS A 664 2.16 -0.57 0.86
CA CYS A 664 3.04 0.13 1.79
C CYS A 664 4.51 -0.35 1.72
N PRO A 665 5.17 -0.29 0.54
CA PRO A 665 6.53 -0.80 0.38
C PRO A 665 7.47 -0.14 1.42
N GLY A 666 8.14 -0.98 2.23
CA GLY A 666 8.99 -0.55 3.34
C GLY A 666 8.25 -0.03 4.57
N GLY A 667 6.94 -0.28 4.67
CA GLY A 667 6.08 0.23 5.74
C GLY A 667 5.62 1.67 5.55
N LEU A 668 5.80 2.26 4.36
CA LEU A 668 5.37 3.62 4.04
C LEU A 668 3.85 3.72 3.96
N THR A 669 3.24 4.68 4.66
CA THR A 669 1.77 4.82 4.76
C THR A 669 1.17 5.95 3.94
N GLY A 670 1.98 6.84 3.35
CA GLY A 670 1.49 7.95 2.53
C GLY A 670 1.40 9.31 3.24
N HIS A 671 1.23 9.30 4.56
CA HIS A 671 0.89 10.47 5.37
C HIS A 671 1.60 10.48 6.73
#